data_AF-A0A2V7YDL2-F1
#
_entry.id   AF-A0A2V7YDL2-F1
#
_cell.length_a   1.000
_cell.length_b   1.000
_cell.length_c   1.000
_cell.angle_alpha   90.00
_cell.angle_beta   90.00
_cell.angle_gamma   90.00
#
_symmetry.space_group_name_H-M   'P 1'
#
loop_
_entity.id
_entity.type
_entity.pdbx_description
1 polymer ?
#
loop_
_entity_poly.entity_id
_entity_poly.type
_entity_poly.pdbx_seq_one_letter_code
_entity_poly.pdbx_strand_id
1 'polypeptide(L)'
;VEVEEMPPAEEAGPVVREVRGAGRFQIRKVTKADLRKAAEALAQQEKPDPFALYADESGGQRPSAVWTAEGGRPPQDRFEEPLFLRPKPKPRPPTKRESRPWSDQLPSVDLLSVGAKENQINDDVHKKFLEIGRLIEERCREFAVEGEVTAYHPGPVVTTFEFKPSAGVKYAKVVNLGDDLALALKAESIRIERISGSSTVGIEVPNRRRDLITLRDIVDTEVFVQSPSLLTLALGKDIHGDAMVTDLGRMPHLLVAGATGAGKSVGLNSMIVSLLYKALPRQLRMLMIDPKMVELKIYEDIPHLLHPIVTDPKLASNALIWAVAEMENRYRTLAECGVRNIDQYNALLKDPEAHRRARKAAPGDERPTPEPMHYIVIIIDEFADLMMIAPKDVEDSVTRLAQKARAVGIHLIVATQRPSVDVITGVIKANFPSRIAYQVASKVDSRTILDTQGAEKLLGSGDMLFLPPGTARIRRIHGAYVSEKEINDVVDFVRKNQGEPKFLEEITQVVAEKGPADGIEYLDDPKYDEAVRVVLSTGQASASYLQRRLKLGYSRAARLIEIMEAHGIVGPSQGSKPRDILVRAEDYPPAILCAFLTLIAVLPVWLFRWFPTQDGPSHLYNAYVLSHYYDAASTLVRMYLDVNLRPFPNWTTYALMALLVRVFPPLVVQQIVISACIISVPAAVIYLQKSFRPSAEPSALISILLALSYVLFMGFFNFIIGSALFAVALGYWWRRRNAHYLYGLYGLLIAIYLSHDLAFAATLLAIGVLAAVERRWRVFAELAPVFLIFLLDALTRPHSQQLFRSFRWHLRHLLSFLASGQIVLAIAAIAIVVVGIVFSFVRSRPNPVAIVSAIFFLAYFVAPWGYSGEGWVQAGWLNERLLFLTVLTLPAWIVLPRPAIAMTLLAAVIAGNFALTFVEIAKSSAYIGEVTRCAPLIRPHSTIHTYFPKSYVRPDVTPTLHLTGYLGLKEDIVDLDNYEAYLPDFPLAYRNDVPSRPPDYVVVWRGTNMGPVTGYRLIFENEAIRLYHVPGS
;
A
#
# COMPACT_ATOMS: atom_id res chain seq x y z
N VAL A 1 -55.71 -79.40 20.42
CA VAL A 1 -54.26 -79.65 20.46
C VAL A 1 -53.76 -78.93 21.69
N GLU A 2 -53.18 -79.70 22.60
CA GLU A 2 -53.01 -79.44 24.02
C GLU A 2 -52.15 -78.23 24.37
N VAL A 3 -52.45 -77.69 25.55
CA VAL A 3 -51.54 -76.90 26.37
C VAL A 3 -50.59 -77.89 27.04
N GLU A 4 -49.28 -77.73 26.88
CA GLU A 4 -48.27 -78.36 27.73
C GLU A 4 -47.33 -77.27 28.24
N GLU A 5 -47.26 -77.14 29.56
CA GLU A 5 -46.43 -76.21 30.32
C GLU A 5 -44.94 -76.56 30.22
N MET A 6 -44.09 -75.53 30.20
CA MET A 6 -42.67 -75.64 30.53
C MET A 6 -42.32 -74.68 31.68
N PRO A 7 -41.33 -75.04 32.52
CA PRO A 7 -41.25 -74.70 33.96
C PRO A 7 -40.71 -73.29 34.24
N PRO A 8 -40.81 -72.78 35.49
CA PRO A 8 -40.23 -71.50 35.86
C PRO A 8 -38.70 -71.60 35.79
N ALA A 9 -38.08 -70.72 35.00
CA ALA A 9 -36.64 -70.54 35.00
C ALA A 9 -36.22 -69.78 36.27
N GLU A 10 -35.72 -70.50 37.27
CA GLU A 10 -34.78 -69.96 38.24
C GLU A 10 -33.49 -69.49 37.53
N GLU A 11 -33.01 -68.34 37.98
CA GLU A 11 -31.64 -67.81 37.90
C GLU A 11 -30.81 -68.13 36.65
N ALA A 12 -31.10 -67.42 35.56
CA ALA A 12 -30.08 -67.09 34.56
C ALA A 12 -29.89 -65.58 34.55
N GLY A 13 -28.68 -65.13 34.90
CA GLY A 13 -28.27 -63.73 34.81
C GLY A 13 -28.47 -63.14 33.41
N PRO A 14 -28.45 -61.81 33.28
CA PRO A 14 -28.80 -61.14 32.02
C PRO A 14 -27.85 -61.55 30.89
N VAL A 15 -28.39 -62.25 29.89
CA VAL A 15 -27.68 -62.62 28.67
C VAL A 15 -27.51 -61.38 27.80
N VAL A 16 -26.30 -60.83 27.78
CA VAL A 16 -25.87 -59.77 26.86
C VAL A 16 -25.87 -60.34 25.43
N ARG A 17 -26.77 -59.87 24.56
CA ARG A 17 -26.68 -60.18 23.12
C ARG A 17 -25.59 -59.31 22.47
N GLU A 18 -24.43 -59.93 22.22
CA GLU A 18 -23.34 -59.37 21.43
C GLU A 18 -23.80 -59.05 19.99
N VAL A 19 -23.45 -57.86 19.49
CA VAL A 19 -23.60 -57.51 18.08
C VAL A 19 -22.22 -57.23 17.50
N ARG A 20 -21.78 -58.04 16.55
CA ARG A 20 -20.50 -57.89 15.84
C ARG A 20 -20.51 -56.63 14.97
N GLY A 21 -19.80 -55.59 15.41
CA GLY A 21 -19.29 -54.51 14.55
C GLY A 21 -17.79 -54.71 14.30
N ALA A 22 -17.26 -54.17 13.21
CA ALA A 22 -15.87 -54.35 12.79
C ALA A 22 -14.82 -53.56 13.62
N GLY A 23 -15.23 -52.83 14.66
CA GLY A 23 -14.36 -52.13 15.61
C GLY A 23 -14.02 -52.99 16.84
N ARG A 24 -12.88 -52.74 17.48
CA ARG A 24 -12.40 -53.49 18.66
C ARG A 24 -13.21 -53.24 19.94
N PHE A 25 -14.12 -52.27 19.97
CA PHE A 25 -15.00 -51.97 21.11
C PHE A 25 -16.43 -52.51 20.88
N GLN A 26 -16.89 -53.37 21.79
CA GLN A 26 -18.15 -54.10 21.68
C GLN A 26 -19.36 -53.26 22.14
N ILE A 27 -20.43 -53.23 21.33
CA ILE A 27 -21.71 -52.60 21.70
C ILE A 27 -22.44 -53.49 22.73
N ARG A 28 -22.70 -52.97 23.93
CA ARG A 28 -23.53 -53.66 24.94
C ARG A 28 -24.89 -52.96 25.09
N LYS A 29 -25.96 -53.66 24.71
CA LYS A 29 -27.35 -53.19 24.94
C LYS A 29 -27.67 -53.27 26.44
N VAL A 30 -28.29 -52.23 26.96
CA VAL A 30 -28.75 -52.18 28.35
C VAL A 30 -30.21 -52.64 28.41
N THR A 31 -30.54 -53.59 29.29
CA THR A 31 -31.94 -54.01 29.49
C THR A 31 -32.56 -53.29 30.70
N LYS A 32 -33.91 -53.20 30.74
CA LYS A 32 -34.63 -52.64 31.88
C LYS A 32 -34.37 -53.39 33.19
N ALA A 33 -34.06 -54.69 33.12
CA ALA A 33 -33.68 -55.49 34.28
C ALA A 33 -32.32 -55.06 34.85
N ASP A 34 -31.34 -54.75 33.98
CA ASP A 34 -30.00 -54.30 34.39
C ASP A 34 -30.05 -52.95 35.11
N LEU A 35 -30.83 -52.01 34.57
CA LEU A 35 -31.05 -50.70 35.20
C LEU A 35 -31.80 -50.81 36.52
N ARG A 36 -32.77 -51.74 36.63
CA ARG A 36 -33.53 -52.00 37.86
C ARG A 36 -32.70 -52.71 38.95
N LYS A 37 -31.67 -53.47 38.57
CA LYS A 37 -30.71 -54.05 39.52
C LYS A 37 -29.71 -53.00 40.03
N ALA A 38 -29.28 -52.08 39.16
CA ALA A 38 -28.44 -50.93 39.55
C ALA A 38 -29.22 -49.93 40.43
N ALA A 39 -30.42 -49.52 39.99
CA ALA A 39 -31.65 -49.65 40.78
C ALA A 39 -31.58 -49.76 42.32
N GLU A 40 -31.77 -51.01 42.71
CA GLU A 40 -31.84 -51.49 44.07
C GLU A 40 -30.49 -51.37 44.79
N ALA A 41 -29.37 -51.53 44.07
CA ALA A 41 -28.02 -51.38 44.65
C ALA A 41 -27.71 -49.94 45.10
N LEU A 42 -28.16 -48.93 44.35
CA LEU A 42 -28.00 -47.51 44.70
C LEU A 42 -28.93 -47.09 45.85
N ALA A 43 -30.11 -47.70 45.95
CA ALA A 43 -31.09 -47.42 47.00
C ALA A 43 -30.69 -48.00 48.37
N GLN A 44 -29.80 -49.00 48.40
CA GLN A 44 -29.29 -49.63 49.62
C GLN A 44 -28.08 -48.92 50.25
N GLN A 45 -27.54 -47.86 49.62
CA GLN A 45 -26.45 -47.06 50.19
C GLN A 45 -27.02 -45.98 51.13
N GLU A 46 -26.82 -46.13 52.45
CA GLU A 46 -27.25 -45.16 53.46
C GLU A 46 -26.45 -43.86 53.34
N LYS A 47 -27.17 -42.78 52.98
CA LYS A 47 -26.65 -41.47 52.54
C LYS A 47 -25.66 -41.61 51.37
N PRO A 48 -26.14 -41.54 50.11
CA PRO A 48 -25.23 -41.27 49.04
C PRO A 48 -24.77 -39.83 49.28
N ASP A 49 -23.55 -39.63 49.75
CA ASP A 49 -22.85 -38.47 49.26
C ASP A 49 -22.84 -38.64 47.73
N PRO A 50 -23.57 -37.84 46.94
CA PRO A 50 -23.55 -37.96 45.48
C PRO A 50 -22.12 -37.78 44.95
N PHE A 51 -21.23 -37.29 45.82
CA PHE A 51 -19.84 -37.03 45.56
C PHE A 51 -18.90 -38.21 45.90
N ALA A 52 -19.32 -39.22 46.67
CA ALA A 52 -18.47 -40.36 47.09
C ALA A 52 -18.19 -41.38 45.98
N LEU A 53 -19.04 -41.49 44.96
CA LEU A 53 -18.77 -42.31 43.77
C LEU A 53 -17.49 -41.88 43.03
N TYR A 54 -16.94 -40.69 43.31
CA TYR A 54 -15.72 -40.11 42.73
C TYR A 54 -14.50 -40.11 43.67
N ALA A 55 -14.58 -40.69 44.86
CA ALA A 55 -13.42 -40.93 45.71
C ALA A 55 -12.84 -42.31 45.39
N ASP A 56 -11.56 -42.36 45.01
CA ASP A 56 -10.85 -43.61 44.81
C ASP A 56 -10.44 -44.17 46.18
N GLU A 57 -11.08 -45.25 46.62
CA GLU A 57 -10.55 -46.17 47.63
C GLU A 57 -9.66 -47.22 46.94
N SER A 58 -8.56 -46.80 46.34
CA SER A 58 -7.44 -47.69 46.09
C SER A 58 -6.14 -46.89 45.95
N GLY A 59 -5.26 -47.06 46.94
CA GLY A 59 -3.92 -46.51 46.93
C GLY A 59 -3.12 -47.08 45.76
N GLY A 60 -2.94 -46.27 44.72
CA GLY A 60 -2.01 -46.52 43.62
C GLY A 60 -1.33 -45.21 43.25
N GLN A 61 0.00 -45.17 43.37
CA GLN A 61 0.84 -43.99 43.15
C GLN A 61 0.51 -43.27 41.83
N ARG A 62 0.11 -42.01 41.95
CA ARG A 62 0.10 -41.06 40.82
C ARG A 62 1.55 -40.77 40.40
N PRO A 63 1.92 -40.82 39.11
CA PRO A 63 3.07 -40.07 38.63
C PRO A 63 2.64 -38.61 38.54
N SER A 64 3.03 -37.80 39.53
CA SER A 64 2.81 -36.36 39.52
C SER A 64 3.84 -35.68 38.61
N ALA A 65 3.43 -35.27 37.42
CA ALA A 65 4.08 -34.19 36.70
C ALA A 65 3.23 -32.93 36.85
N VAL A 66 3.24 -32.36 38.05
CA VAL A 66 2.74 -31.00 38.32
C VAL A 66 3.94 -30.08 38.20
N TRP A 67 3.90 -29.17 37.24
CA TRP A 67 4.83 -28.05 37.15
C TRP A 67 4.58 -27.12 38.33
N THR A 68 5.46 -27.16 39.34
CA THR A 68 5.54 -26.16 40.38
C THR A 68 6.42 -25.01 39.90
N ALA A 69 5.84 -23.81 39.83
CA ALA A 69 6.60 -22.57 39.80
C ALA A 69 7.14 -22.32 41.23
N GLU A 70 8.38 -22.72 41.49
CA GLU A 70 9.05 -22.39 42.75
C GLU A 70 9.75 -21.03 42.67
N GLY A 71 9.23 -20.09 43.47
CA GLY A 71 9.95 -18.89 43.85
C GLY A 71 11.03 -19.22 44.89
N GLY A 72 12.29 -19.07 44.49
CA GLY A 72 13.45 -19.07 45.38
C GLY A 72 13.83 -17.65 45.79
N ARG A 73 14.08 -17.44 47.09
CA ARG A 73 14.64 -16.21 47.69
C ARG A 73 16.01 -15.83 47.06
N PRO A 74 16.39 -14.53 47.07
CA PRO A 74 17.64 -14.08 46.46
C PRO A 74 18.86 -14.53 47.29
N PRO A 75 19.96 -15.01 46.67
CA PRO A 75 21.21 -15.24 47.38
C PRO A 75 21.98 -13.93 47.58
N GLN A 76 22.57 -13.82 48.77
CA GLN A 76 23.40 -12.70 49.24
C GLN A 76 24.68 -12.51 48.41
N ASP A 77 25.10 -11.25 48.36
CA ASP A 77 26.36 -10.75 47.78
C ASP A 77 27.60 -11.58 48.15
N ARG A 78 28.27 -12.09 47.13
CA ARG A 78 29.74 -12.26 47.13
C ARG A 78 30.29 -11.59 45.89
N PHE A 79 31.11 -10.57 46.12
CA PHE A 79 31.94 -9.95 45.09
C PHE A 79 32.99 -10.96 44.61
N GLU A 80 32.93 -11.32 43.33
CA GLU A 80 34.05 -11.89 42.58
C GLU A 80 34.30 -11.06 41.31
N GLU A 81 35.59 -10.88 41.02
CA GLU A 81 36.20 -9.97 40.04
C GLU A 81 35.78 -10.19 38.56
N PRO A 82 35.95 -9.18 37.69
CA PRO A 82 35.52 -9.26 36.30
C PRO A 82 36.38 -10.23 35.47
N LEU A 83 35.78 -11.36 35.07
CA LEU A 83 36.39 -12.29 34.12
C LEU A 83 36.43 -11.67 32.71
N PHE A 84 37.64 -11.41 32.24
CA PHE A 84 37.97 -11.04 30.87
C PHE A 84 37.32 -11.98 29.85
N LEU A 85 36.70 -11.36 28.83
CA LEU A 85 36.19 -11.99 27.61
C LEU A 85 37.24 -12.94 27.00
N ARG A 86 36.98 -14.26 27.09
CA ARG A 86 37.68 -15.24 26.26
C ARG A 86 37.12 -15.18 24.84
N PRO A 87 37.96 -15.07 23.80
CA PRO A 87 37.48 -15.09 22.41
C PRO A 87 36.91 -16.48 22.08
N LYS A 88 35.74 -16.50 21.40
CA LYS A 88 35.13 -17.72 20.85
C LYS A 88 36.16 -18.50 20.01
N PRO A 89 36.23 -19.84 20.13
CA PRO A 89 37.09 -20.64 19.27
C PRO A 89 36.64 -20.50 17.81
N LYS A 90 37.61 -20.27 16.91
CA LYS A 90 37.39 -20.18 15.46
C LYS A 90 36.73 -21.47 14.94
N PRO A 91 35.83 -21.40 13.94
CA PRO A 91 35.28 -22.59 13.30
C PRO A 91 36.43 -23.41 12.70
N ARG A 92 36.48 -24.71 13.02
CA ARG A 92 37.37 -25.64 12.31
C ARG A 92 36.88 -25.75 10.85
N PRO A 93 37.79 -25.78 9.86
CA PRO A 93 37.40 -26.03 8.48
C PRO A 93 36.75 -27.42 8.38
N PRO A 94 35.69 -27.58 7.56
CA PRO A 94 34.97 -28.85 7.45
C PRO A 94 35.94 -29.90 6.90
N THR A 95 36.22 -30.92 7.71
CA THR A 95 36.81 -32.16 7.24
C THR A 95 35.83 -32.78 6.24
N LYS A 96 36.27 -32.96 4.98
CA LYS A 96 35.53 -33.70 3.95
C LYS A 96 35.09 -35.03 4.53
N ARG A 97 33.82 -35.14 4.91
CA ARG A 97 33.16 -36.44 5.14
C ARG A 97 33.06 -37.09 3.77
N GLU A 98 33.69 -38.24 3.61
CA GLU A 98 33.49 -39.10 2.46
C GLU A 98 31.99 -39.39 2.30
N SER A 99 31.46 -39.07 1.13
CA SER A 99 30.05 -39.21 0.79
C SER A 99 29.69 -40.70 0.71
N ARG A 100 29.08 -41.23 1.77
CA ARG A 100 28.31 -42.47 1.66
C ARG A 100 27.12 -42.23 0.73
N PRO A 101 26.77 -43.17 -0.16
CA PRO A 101 25.53 -43.07 -0.95
C PRO A 101 24.33 -42.98 0.00
N TRP A 102 23.49 -41.97 -0.19
CA TRP A 102 22.25 -41.79 0.58
C TRP A 102 21.30 -42.97 0.35
N SER A 103 20.59 -43.41 1.39
CA SER A 103 19.63 -44.52 1.29
C SER A 103 18.21 -43.98 1.08
N ASP A 104 17.49 -44.56 0.11
CA ASP A 104 16.09 -44.26 -0.20
C ASP A 104 15.10 -44.88 0.83
N GLN A 105 15.54 -45.10 2.08
CA GLN A 105 14.77 -45.78 3.11
C GLN A 105 13.89 -44.82 3.91
N LEU A 106 12.64 -45.22 4.15
CA LEU A 106 11.72 -44.54 5.06
C LEU A 106 12.03 -44.94 6.53
N PRO A 107 11.66 -44.11 7.52
CA PRO A 107 11.86 -44.41 8.93
C PRO A 107 11.11 -45.70 9.37
N SER A 108 11.70 -46.49 10.27
CA SER A 108 11.02 -47.64 10.89
C SER A 108 10.07 -47.17 11.99
N VAL A 109 8.90 -47.82 12.11
CA VAL A 109 7.93 -47.59 13.20
C VAL A 109 8.52 -47.84 14.60
N ASP A 110 9.65 -48.54 14.69
CA ASP A 110 10.36 -48.80 15.95
C ASP A 110 11.01 -47.54 16.56
N LEU A 111 11.13 -46.46 15.79
CA LEU A 111 11.52 -45.15 16.31
C LEU A 111 10.41 -44.50 17.15
N LEU A 112 9.18 -45.03 17.10
CA LEU A 112 8.04 -44.57 17.87
C LEU A 112 7.72 -45.55 19.00
N SER A 113 7.27 -44.99 20.13
CA SER A 113 6.80 -45.72 21.29
C SER A 113 5.42 -46.33 21.04
N VAL A 114 5.20 -47.53 21.58
CA VAL A 114 3.90 -48.22 21.50
C VAL A 114 2.98 -47.69 22.60
N GLY A 115 1.71 -47.45 22.27
CA GLY A 115 0.71 -47.02 23.24
C GLY A 115 0.39 -48.08 24.30
N ALA A 116 -0.30 -47.66 25.35
CA ALA A 116 -0.80 -48.59 26.36
C ALA A 116 -1.80 -49.58 25.73
N LYS A 117 -1.70 -50.87 26.06
CA LYS A 117 -2.68 -51.87 25.62
C LYS A 117 -4.04 -51.55 26.25
N GLU A 118 -5.09 -51.57 25.43
CA GLU A 118 -6.48 -51.36 25.87
C GLU A 118 -6.85 -52.38 26.96
N ASN A 119 -7.31 -51.89 28.12
CA ASN A 119 -7.78 -52.75 29.21
C ASN A 119 -9.11 -53.40 28.83
N GLN A 120 -9.23 -54.72 29.00
CA GLN A 120 -10.50 -55.41 28.82
C GLN A 120 -11.53 -54.91 29.86
N ILE A 121 -12.78 -54.70 29.41
CA ILE A 121 -13.88 -54.30 30.27
C ILE A 121 -14.30 -55.51 31.11
N ASN A 122 -13.95 -55.49 32.39
CA ASN A 122 -14.42 -56.48 33.36
C ASN A 122 -15.86 -56.15 33.85
N ASP A 123 -16.48 -57.09 34.57
CA ASP A 123 -17.86 -56.95 35.05
C ASP A 123 -18.03 -55.78 36.04
N ASP A 124 -17.00 -55.44 36.81
CA ASP A 124 -17.01 -54.29 37.73
C ASP A 124 -17.07 -52.95 36.99
N VAL A 125 -16.32 -52.81 35.90
CA VAL A 125 -16.36 -51.61 35.03
C VAL A 125 -17.70 -51.55 34.30
N HIS A 126 -18.26 -52.69 33.87
CA HIS A 126 -19.61 -52.76 33.29
C HIS A 126 -20.67 -52.22 34.27
N LYS A 127 -20.64 -52.66 35.54
CA LYS A 127 -21.57 -52.19 36.58
C LYS A 127 -21.48 -50.67 36.78
N LYS A 128 -20.27 -50.11 36.80
CA LYS A 128 -20.06 -48.65 36.93
C LYS A 128 -20.66 -47.85 35.76
N PHE A 129 -20.58 -48.36 34.52
CA PHE A 129 -21.22 -47.69 33.39
C PHE A 129 -22.75 -47.71 33.50
N LEU A 130 -23.35 -48.79 34.00
CA LEU A 130 -24.79 -48.84 34.26
C LEU A 130 -25.22 -47.84 35.33
N GLU A 131 -24.44 -47.69 36.41
CA GLU A 131 -24.68 -46.68 37.45
C GLU A 131 -24.62 -45.25 36.89
N ILE A 132 -23.64 -44.95 36.03
CA ILE A 132 -23.54 -43.65 35.34
C ILE A 132 -24.74 -43.43 34.40
N GLY A 133 -25.13 -44.45 33.62
CA GLY A 133 -26.29 -44.39 32.74
C GLY A 133 -27.58 -44.05 33.49
N ARG A 134 -27.79 -44.69 34.65
CA ARG A 134 -28.94 -44.38 35.51
C ARG A 134 -28.87 -42.98 36.10
N LEU A 135 -27.69 -42.54 36.54
CA LEU A 135 -27.50 -41.18 37.05
C LEU A 135 -27.84 -40.14 35.98
N ILE A 136 -27.49 -40.39 34.71
CA ILE A 136 -27.89 -39.53 33.57
C ILE A 136 -29.42 -39.45 33.46
N GLU A 137 -30.15 -40.57 33.56
CA GLU A 137 -31.63 -40.58 33.50
C GLU A 137 -32.26 -39.77 34.64
N GLU A 138 -31.77 -39.96 35.87
CA GLU A 138 -32.27 -39.26 37.06
C GLU A 138 -32.04 -37.75 36.94
N ARG A 139 -30.84 -37.33 36.53
CA ARG A 139 -30.52 -35.90 36.34
C ARG A 139 -31.29 -35.27 35.19
N CYS A 140 -31.47 -35.96 34.06
CA CYS A 140 -32.33 -35.46 32.99
C CYS A 140 -33.77 -35.22 33.48
N ARG A 141 -34.30 -36.12 34.31
CA ARG A 141 -35.65 -36.01 34.88
C ARG A 141 -35.80 -34.78 35.79
N GLU A 142 -34.79 -34.47 36.61
CA GLU A 142 -34.78 -33.26 37.46
C GLU A 142 -34.93 -31.96 36.65
N PHE A 143 -34.40 -31.93 35.42
CA PHE A 143 -34.57 -30.79 34.49
C PHE A 143 -35.77 -30.93 33.54
N ALA A 144 -36.76 -31.77 33.91
CA ALA A 144 -37.97 -32.04 33.14
C ALA A 144 -37.69 -32.56 31.71
N VAL A 145 -36.63 -33.35 31.54
CA VAL A 145 -36.30 -34.08 30.32
C VAL A 145 -36.45 -35.57 30.59
N GLU A 146 -37.60 -36.14 30.20
CA GLU A 146 -37.82 -37.59 30.31
C GLU A 146 -37.16 -38.36 29.16
N GLY A 147 -36.56 -39.50 29.49
CA GLY A 147 -35.97 -40.44 28.54
C GLY A 147 -35.23 -41.57 29.26
N GLU A 148 -34.66 -42.50 28.49
CA GLU A 148 -33.96 -43.69 28.98
C GLU A 148 -32.62 -43.88 28.25
N VAL A 149 -31.60 -44.39 28.95
CA VAL A 149 -30.31 -44.78 28.36
C VAL A 149 -30.41 -46.21 27.82
N THR A 150 -30.29 -46.37 26.50
CA THR A 150 -30.52 -47.66 25.82
C THR A 150 -29.25 -48.48 25.59
N ALA A 151 -28.10 -47.82 25.51
CA ALA A 151 -26.81 -48.44 25.25
C ALA A 151 -25.67 -47.53 25.73
N TYR A 152 -24.47 -48.09 25.85
CA TYR A 152 -23.26 -47.29 26.01
C TYR A 152 -22.11 -47.86 25.17
N HIS A 153 -21.21 -46.98 24.74
CA HIS A 153 -20.06 -47.26 23.88
C HIS A 153 -18.79 -46.72 24.54
N PRO A 154 -18.02 -47.57 25.21
CA PRO A 154 -16.75 -47.17 25.81
C PRO A 154 -15.72 -46.91 24.72
N GLY A 155 -15.02 -45.78 24.82
CA GLY A 155 -13.90 -45.41 23.96
C GLY A 155 -12.65 -45.10 24.77
N PRO A 156 -11.53 -44.72 24.11
CA PRO A 156 -10.25 -44.47 24.79
C PRO A 156 -10.24 -43.25 25.72
N VAL A 157 -10.96 -42.18 25.37
CA VAL A 157 -10.98 -40.92 26.11
C VAL A 157 -12.36 -40.59 26.69
N VAL A 158 -13.42 -40.93 25.96
CA VAL A 158 -14.82 -40.71 26.36
C VAL A 158 -15.62 -42.01 26.22
N THR A 159 -16.69 -42.12 27.00
CA THR A 159 -17.73 -43.14 26.86
C THR A 159 -19.01 -42.48 26.39
N THR A 160 -19.61 -43.00 25.31
CA THR A 160 -20.85 -42.46 24.74
C THR A 160 -22.05 -43.22 25.28
N PHE A 161 -22.95 -42.55 26.01
CA PHE A 161 -24.23 -43.11 26.45
C PHE A 161 -25.33 -42.74 25.47
N GLU A 162 -26.02 -43.73 24.91
CA GLU A 162 -27.16 -43.49 24.02
C GLU A 162 -28.42 -43.21 24.84
N PHE A 163 -28.87 -41.96 24.83
CA PHE A 163 -30.08 -41.52 25.50
C PHE A 163 -31.23 -41.38 24.49
N LYS A 164 -32.36 -42.01 24.79
CA LYS A 164 -33.60 -41.94 24.00
C LYS A 164 -34.60 -41.01 24.71
N PRO A 165 -34.83 -39.79 24.20
CA PRO A 165 -35.83 -38.90 24.78
C PRO A 165 -37.26 -39.45 24.60
N SER A 166 -38.12 -39.22 25.59
CA SER A 166 -39.55 -39.52 25.51
C SER A 166 -40.24 -38.69 24.41
N ALA A 167 -41.37 -39.19 23.90
CA ALA A 167 -42.15 -38.49 22.88
C ALA A 167 -42.52 -37.07 23.33
N GLY A 168 -42.30 -36.08 22.47
CA GLY A 168 -42.58 -34.67 22.76
C GLY A 168 -41.40 -33.88 23.34
N VAL A 169 -40.32 -34.53 23.78
CA VAL A 169 -39.10 -33.84 24.23
C VAL A 169 -38.32 -33.29 23.04
N LYS A 170 -38.16 -31.97 22.99
CA LYS A 170 -37.39 -31.30 21.92
C LYS A 170 -35.89 -31.59 22.07
N TYR A 171 -35.24 -31.92 20.96
CA TYR A 171 -33.78 -32.13 20.90
C TYR A 171 -32.97 -30.99 21.54
N ALA A 172 -33.32 -29.73 21.24
CA ALA A 172 -32.66 -28.56 21.81
C ALA A 172 -32.69 -28.53 23.34
N LYS A 173 -33.74 -29.07 23.96
CA LYS A 173 -33.85 -29.16 25.42
C LYS A 173 -32.81 -30.12 25.99
N VAL A 174 -32.60 -31.26 25.33
CA VAL A 174 -31.59 -32.27 25.73
C VAL A 174 -30.17 -31.71 25.57
N VAL A 175 -29.86 -31.08 24.43
CA VAL A 175 -28.52 -30.51 24.16
C VAL A 175 -28.16 -29.42 25.16
N ASN A 176 -29.12 -28.58 25.56
CA ASN A 176 -28.90 -27.51 26.51
C ASN A 176 -28.59 -28.01 27.94
N LEU A 177 -28.85 -29.28 28.26
CA LEU A 177 -28.50 -29.88 29.55
C LEU A 177 -27.01 -30.24 29.68
N GLY A 178 -26.20 -30.09 28.62
CA GLY A 178 -24.80 -30.54 28.66
C GLY A 178 -24.00 -29.97 29.83
N ASP A 179 -24.19 -28.68 30.15
CA ASP A 179 -23.49 -28.03 31.27
C ASP A 179 -24.03 -28.47 32.64
N ASP A 180 -25.35 -28.61 32.77
CA ASP A 180 -25.99 -29.09 34.00
C ASP A 180 -25.65 -30.56 34.28
N LEU A 181 -25.62 -31.40 33.24
CA LEU A 181 -25.20 -32.79 33.33
C LEU A 181 -23.70 -32.89 33.64
N ALA A 182 -22.86 -32.02 33.09
CA ALA A 182 -21.44 -32.01 33.42
C ALA A 182 -21.24 -31.71 34.91
N LEU A 183 -21.97 -30.73 35.45
CA LEU A 183 -21.95 -30.42 36.88
C LEU A 183 -22.45 -31.60 37.74
N ALA A 184 -23.57 -32.20 37.34
CA ALA A 184 -24.19 -33.30 38.08
C ALA A 184 -23.36 -34.59 38.08
N LEU A 185 -22.64 -34.86 36.98
CA LEU A 185 -21.73 -36.00 36.83
C LEU A 185 -20.29 -35.64 37.21
N LYS A 186 -20.03 -34.43 37.71
CA LYS A 186 -18.67 -33.89 37.97
C LYS A 186 -17.69 -34.13 36.81
N ALA A 187 -18.21 -34.13 35.60
CA ALA A 187 -17.40 -34.24 34.41
C ALA A 187 -16.80 -32.87 34.10
N GLU A 188 -15.58 -32.87 33.56
CA GLU A 188 -14.94 -31.64 33.06
C GLU A 188 -15.82 -30.94 32.01
N SER A 189 -16.33 -31.72 31.08
CA SER A 189 -17.32 -31.30 30.09
C SER A 189 -18.10 -32.51 29.60
N ILE A 190 -19.33 -32.27 29.12
CA ILE A 190 -20.14 -33.27 28.43
C ILE A 190 -20.53 -32.72 27.08
N ARG A 191 -20.40 -33.56 26.05
CA ARG A 191 -20.83 -33.25 24.69
C ARG A 191 -22.03 -34.12 24.34
N ILE A 192 -23.08 -33.47 23.83
CA ILE A 192 -24.34 -34.13 23.46
C ILE A 192 -24.52 -33.98 21.95
N GLU A 193 -24.44 -35.08 21.21
CA GLU A 193 -24.56 -35.09 19.75
C GLU A 193 -25.61 -36.10 19.28
N ARG A 194 -26.24 -35.81 18.13
CA ARG A 194 -27.18 -36.74 17.51
C ARG A 194 -26.45 -37.93 16.89
N ILE A 195 -26.91 -39.14 17.17
CA ILE A 195 -26.39 -40.35 16.54
C ILE A 195 -27.03 -40.53 15.16
N SER A 196 -26.20 -40.61 14.12
CA SER A 196 -26.68 -40.73 12.73
C SER A 196 -27.41 -42.04 12.51
N GLY A 197 -28.59 -41.99 11.87
CA GLY A 197 -29.41 -43.17 11.62
C GLY A 197 -30.17 -43.70 12.84
N SER A 198 -30.08 -43.03 13.99
CA SER A 198 -30.81 -43.39 15.21
C SER A 198 -31.77 -42.28 15.68
N SER A 199 -32.77 -42.66 16.47
CA SER A 199 -33.62 -41.74 17.24
C SER A 199 -33.03 -41.36 18.61
N THR A 200 -31.82 -41.84 18.91
CA THR A 200 -31.09 -41.59 20.16
C THR A 200 -30.11 -40.42 20.03
N VAL A 201 -29.74 -39.88 21.18
CA VAL A 201 -28.75 -38.82 21.34
C VAL A 201 -27.56 -39.42 22.11
N GLY A 202 -26.35 -39.22 21.63
CA GLY A 202 -25.14 -39.64 22.32
C GLY A 202 -24.70 -38.60 23.34
N ILE A 203 -24.58 -39.02 24.60
CA ILE A 203 -24.03 -38.23 25.70
C ILE A 203 -22.61 -38.74 25.93
N GLU A 204 -21.62 -37.98 25.46
CA GLU A 204 -20.20 -38.29 25.56
C GLU A 204 -19.68 -37.83 26.92
N VAL A 205 -19.44 -38.80 27.82
CA VAL A 205 -18.93 -38.57 29.18
C VAL A 205 -17.44 -38.91 29.22
N PRO A 206 -16.56 -38.01 29.72
CA PRO A 206 -15.14 -38.28 29.85
C PRO A 206 -14.83 -39.47 30.74
N ASN A 207 -13.89 -40.32 30.31
CA ASN A 207 -13.36 -41.39 31.16
C ASN A 207 -12.50 -40.80 32.29
N ARG A 208 -12.50 -41.46 33.45
CA ARG A 208 -11.61 -41.08 34.57
C ARG A 208 -10.13 -41.22 34.23
N ARG A 209 -9.79 -42.33 33.57
CA ARG A 209 -8.45 -42.60 33.03
C ARG A 209 -8.58 -42.54 31.51
N ARG A 210 -8.00 -41.50 30.92
CA ARG A 210 -7.95 -41.31 29.47
C ARG A 210 -6.71 -42.03 28.94
N ASP A 211 -6.87 -42.81 27.88
CA ASP A 211 -5.75 -43.49 27.25
C ASP A 211 -4.92 -42.49 26.42
N LEU A 212 -3.59 -42.60 26.51
CA LEU A 212 -2.68 -41.86 25.64
C LEU A 212 -2.61 -42.58 24.30
N ILE A 213 -3.03 -41.91 23.24
CA ILE A 213 -2.99 -42.42 21.87
C ILE A 213 -1.66 -42.02 21.27
N THR A 214 -0.77 -42.97 20.99
CA THR A 214 0.53 -42.68 20.40
C THR A 214 0.45 -42.61 18.88
N LEU A 215 1.39 -41.92 18.24
CA LEU A 215 1.47 -41.90 16.77
C LEU A 215 1.67 -43.30 16.18
N ARG A 216 2.43 -44.18 16.87
CA ARG A 216 2.62 -45.57 16.45
C ARG A 216 1.31 -46.34 16.34
N ASP A 217 0.36 -46.09 17.25
CA ASP A 217 -0.96 -46.75 17.23
C ASP A 217 -1.75 -46.47 15.96
N ILE A 218 -1.36 -45.44 15.18
CA ILE A 218 -1.99 -45.09 13.91
C ILE A 218 -1.10 -45.48 12.73
N VAL A 219 0.20 -45.16 12.76
CA VAL A 219 1.09 -45.41 11.60
C VAL A 219 1.36 -46.90 11.36
N ASP A 220 1.23 -47.74 12.39
CA ASP A 220 1.38 -49.19 12.30
C ASP A 220 0.08 -49.90 11.82
N THR A 221 -0.98 -49.15 11.55
CA THR A 221 -2.25 -49.71 11.08
C THR A 221 -2.25 -49.95 9.58
N GLU A 222 -2.96 -50.99 9.13
CA GLU A 222 -3.13 -51.29 7.71
C GLU A 222 -3.70 -50.10 6.92
N VAL A 223 -4.61 -49.33 7.53
CA VAL A 223 -5.26 -48.17 6.90
C VAL A 223 -4.23 -47.09 6.56
N PHE A 224 -3.21 -46.88 7.39
CA PHE A 224 -2.12 -45.93 7.12
C PHE A 224 -1.09 -46.49 6.13
N VAL A 225 -0.64 -47.73 6.39
CA VAL A 225 0.41 -48.39 5.60
C VAL A 225 -0.01 -48.57 4.15
N GLN A 226 -1.23 -49.08 3.92
CA GLN A 226 -1.75 -49.36 2.57
C GLN A 226 -2.31 -48.12 1.86
N SER A 227 -2.35 -46.94 2.52
CA SER A 227 -2.82 -45.72 1.87
C SER A 227 -1.93 -45.34 0.67
N PRO A 228 -2.49 -45.14 -0.54
CA PRO A 228 -1.71 -44.84 -1.73
C PRO A 228 -1.20 -43.39 -1.77
N SER A 229 -1.76 -42.49 -0.94
CA SER A 229 -1.37 -41.08 -0.94
C SER A 229 -0.06 -40.86 -0.19
N LEU A 230 0.86 -40.14 -0.82
CA LEU A 230 2.08 -39.63 -0.20
C LEU A 230 1.80 -38.57 0.86
N LEU A 231 0.61 -37.97 0.83
CA LEU A 231 0.17 -36.92 1.76
C LEU A 231 -0.82 -37.44 2.80
N THR A 232 -0.66 -38.71 3.20
CA THR A 232 -1.49 -39.33 4.25
C THR A 232 -1.09 -38.78 5.61
N LEU A 233 -2.06 -38.32 6.39
CA LEU A 233 -1.88 -37.78 7.74
C LEU A 233 -2.55 -38.72 8.75
N ALA A 234 -1.79 -39.13 9.78
CA ALA A 234 -2.32 -39.82 10.94
C ALA A 234 -2.88 -38.79 11.93
N LEU A 235 -4.20 -38.77 12.10
CA LEU A 235 -4.87 -37.82 12.97
C LEU A 235 -4.96 -38.33 14.41
N GLY A 236 -5.33 -39.59 14.61
CA GLY A 236 -5.57 -40.15 15.94
C GLY A 236 -6.59 -41.29 15.91
N LYS A 237 -7.35 -41.49 17.00
CA LYS A 237 -8.48 -42.43 17.05
C LYS A 237 -9.80 -41.69 17.18
N ASP A 238 -10.89 -42.23 16.66
CA ASP A 238 -12.21 -41.66 16.91
C ASP A 238 -12.76 -42.01 18.31
N ILE A 239 -14.01 -41.65 18.59
CA ILE A 239 -14.67 -41.91 19.87
C ILE A 239 -14.86 -43.39 20.17
N HIS A 240 -14.76 -44.27 19.17
CA HIS A 240 -14.85 -45.72 19.32
C HIS A 240 -13.48 -46.39 19.30
N GLY A 241 -12.39 -45.62 19.20
CA GLY A 241 -11.03 -46.16 19.18
C GLY A 241 -10.53 -46.58 17.79
N ASP A 242 -11.31 -46.34 16.73
CA ASP A 242 -10.89 -46.69 15.37
C ASP A 242 -9.85 -45.69 14.84
N ALA A 243 -8.82 -46.20 14.17
CA ALA A 243 -7.74 -45.38 13.64
C ALA A 243 -8.23 -44.42 12.55
N MET A 244 -7.92 -43.15 12.72
CA MET A 244 -8.33 -42.05 11.85
C MET A 244 -7.15 -41.52 11.06
N VAL A 245 -7.13 -41.87 9.77
CA VAL A 245 -6.19 -41.33 8.78
C VAL A 245 -6.92 -40.48 7.76
N THR A 246 -6.21 -39.51 7.20
CA THR A 246 -6.73 -38.65 6.14
C THR A 246 -5.70 -38.40 5.04
N ASP A 247 -6.14 -37.84 3.91
CA ASP A 247 -5.32 -37.52 2.75
C ASP A 247 -5.40 -36.03 2.42
N LEU A 248 -4.30 -35.31 2.60
CA LEU A 248 -4.19 -33.88 2.27
C LEU A 248 -4.33 -33.62 0.76
N GLY A 249 -4.02 -34.60 -0.11
CA GLY A 249 -4.25 -34.48 -1.54
C GLY A 249 -5.74 -34.35 -1.91
N ARG A 250 -6.61 -34.96 -1.11
CA ARG A 250 -8.08 -34.84 -1.21
C ARG A 250 -8.63 -33.65 -0.44
N MET A 251 -7.94 -33.25 0.63
CA MET A 251 -8.22 -32.10 1.49
C MET A 251 -7.22 -31.00 1.17
N PRO A 252 -7.24 -30.42 -0.05
CA PRO A 252 -6.08 -29.76 -0.64
C PRO A 252 -5.44 -28.72 0.28
N HIS A 253 -6.23 -28.11 1.15
CA HIS A 253 -5.77 -27.21 2.20
C HIS A 253 -6.50 -27.52 3.52
N LEU A 254 -5.79 -27.42 4.63
CA LEU A 254 -6.25 -27.73 5.99
C LEU A 254 -6.06 -26.52 6.91
N LEU A 255 -7.12 -26.12 7.60
CA LEU A 255 -7.09 -25.09 8.65
C LEU A 255 -7.12 -25.76 10.02
N VAL A 256 -6.16 -25.45 10.88
CA VAL A 256 -6.02 -26.00 12.23
C VAL A 256 -6.07 -24.86 13.25
N ALA A 257 -6.92 -24.97 14.27
CA ALA A 257 -6.99 -23.93 15.29
C ALA A 257 -7.29 -24.51 16.68
N GLY A 258 -6.84 -23.81 17.73
CA GLY A 258 -7.04 -24.22 19.11
C GLY A 258 -6.33 -23.30 20.09
N ALA A 259 -6.78 -23.28 21.35
CA ALA A 259 -6.10 -22.54 22.41
C ALA A 259 -4.70 -23.11 22.71
N THR A 260 -3.85 -22.31 23.34
CA THR A 260 -2.54 -22.76 23.84
C THR A 260 -2.73 -23.94 24.80
N GLY A 261 -1.93 -25.00 24.65
CA GLY A 261 -2.03 -26.21 25.47
C GLY A 261 -3.13 -27.20 25.07
N ALA A 262 -3.98 -26.89 24.08
CA ALA A 262 -5.07 -27.78 23.65
C ALA A 262 -4.61 -29.01 22.85
N GLY A 263 -3.34 -29.05 22.41
CA GLY A 263 -2.76 -30.13 21.58
C GLY A 263 -2.49 -29.75 20.12
N LYS A 264 -2.70 -28.49 19.72
CA LYS A 264 -2.47 -27.98 18.34
C LYS A 264 -1.07 -28.33 17.81
N SER A 265 -0.02 -27.97 18.56
CA SER A 265 1.37 -28.15 18.13
C SER A 265 1.76 -29.64 18.03
N VAL A 266 1.34 -30.45 19.01
CA VAL A 266 1.55 -31.91 18.97
C VAL A 266 0.84 -32.54 17.77
N GLY A 267 -0.39 -32.12 17.49
CA GLY A 267 -1.13 -32.57 16.31
C GLY A 267 -0.48 -32.15 14.99
N LEU A 268 0.05 -30.93 14.92
CA LEU A 268 0.80 -30.46 13.76
C LEU A 268 2.07 -31.30 13.54
N ASN A 269 2.79 -31.61 14.61
CA ASN A 269 3.95 -32.51 14.59
C ASN A 269 3.57 -33.93 14.16
N SER A 270 2.46 -34.47 14.64
CA SER A 270 1.92 -35.76 14.19
C SER A 270 1.70 -35.78 12.67
N MET A 271 1.14 -34.70 12.11
CA MET A 271 0.95 -34.55 10.66
C MET A 271 2.28 -34.49 9.90
N ILE A 272 3.26 -33.71 10.37
CA ILE A 272 4.57 -33.60 9.72
C ILE A 272 5.30 -34.95 9.75
N VAL A 273 5.33 -35.63 10.90
CA VAL A 273 5.95 -36.95 11.03
C VAL A 273 5.24 -37.96 10.14
N SER A 274 3.90 -37.92 10.03
CA SER A 274 3.15 -38.77 9.10
C SER A 274 3.66 -38.64 7.66
N LEU A 275 3.94 -37.41 7.21
CA LEU A 275 4.48 -37.17 5.87
C LEU A 275 5.89 -37.76 5.70
N LEU A 276 6.75 -37.67 6.72
CA LEU A 276 8.09 -38.25 6.70
C LEU A 276 8.08 -39.79 6.66
N TYR A 277 7.04 -40.43 7.18
CA TYR A 277 6.82 -41.88 7.05
C TYR A 277 6.24 -42.31 5.70
N LYS A 278 5.75 -41.37 4.87
CA LYS A 278 5.10 -41.68 3.57
C LYS A 278 5.90 -41.24 2.35
N ALA A 279 6.76 -40.23 2.45
CA ALA A 279 7.36 -39.61 1.28
C ALA A 279 8.87 -39.31 1.44
N LEU A 280 9.63 -39.61 0.38
CA LEU A 280 11.03 -39.20 0.25
C LEU A 280 11.15 -37.74 -0.21
N PRO A 281 12.31 -37.08 -0.02
CA PRO A 281 12.53 -35.68 -0.43
C PRO A 281 12.32 -35.40 -1.93
N ARG A 282 12.50 -36.41 -2.79
CA ARG A 282 12.22 -36.31 -4.24
C ARG A 282 10.73 -36.37 -4.58
N GLN A 283 9.89 -36.81 -3.64
CA GLN A 283 8.45 -36.94 -3.81
C GLN A 283 7.68 -35.82 -3.09
N LEU A 284 8.21 -35.35 -1.96
CA LEU A 284 7.61 -34.31 -1.13
C LEU A 284 8.67 -33.31 -0.68
N ARG A 285 8.35 -32.03 -0.82
CA ARG A 285 9.08 -30.92 -0.25
C ARG A 285 8.18 -30.09 0.66
N MET A 286 8.79 -29.42 1.63
CA MET A 286 8.10 -28.64 2.65
C MET A 286 8.62 -27.20 2.69
N LEU A 287 7.71 -26.26 2.89
CA LEU A 287 8.03 -24.88 3.24
C LEU A 287 7.42 -24.59 4.61
N MET A 288 8.26 -24.34 5.60
CA MET A 288 7.83 -24.15 6.99
C MET A 288 7.96 -22.69 7.41
N ILE A 289 6.89 -22.16 7.98
CA ILE A 289 6.79 -20.78 8.47
C ILE A 289 6.47 -20.81 9.96
N ASP A 290 7.44 -20.39 10.78
CA ASP A 290 7.37 -20.36 12.24
C ASP A 290 7.86 -19.00 12.75
N PRO A 291 6.97 -18.00 12.86
CA PRO A 291 7.35 -16.66 13.31
C PRO A 291 7.79 -16.60 14.77
N LYS A 292 7.50 -17.64 15.57
CA LYS A 292 7.84 -17.70 17.00
C LYS A 292 9.15 -18.44 17.26
N MET A 293 9.69 -19.18 16.29
CA MET A 293 10.91 -19.99 16.40
C MET A 293 10.87 -21.05 17.51
N VAL A 294 9.69 -21.60 17.81
CA VAL A 294 9.52 -22.56 18.92
C VAL A 294 9.19 -23.94 18.39
N GLU A 295 8.19 -24.06 17.52
CA GLU A 295 7.52 -25.34 17.24
C GLU A 295 8.19 -26.10 16.10
N LEU A 296 8.53 -25.42 14.99
CA LEU A 296 9.01 -26.09 13.78
C LEU A 296 10.54 -26.21 13.71
N LYS A 297 11.27 -25.51 14.59
CA LYS A 297 12.74 -25.49 14.60
C LYS A 297 13.38 -26.87 14.70
N ILE A 298 12.71 -27.85 15.31
CA ILE A 298 13.17 -29.24 15.40
C ILE A 298 13.43 -29.87 14.02
N TYR A 299 12.72 -29.41 12.98
CA TYR A 299 12.84 -29.90 11.61
C TYR A 299 13.92 -29.20 10.77
N GLU A 300 14.73 -28.31 11.35
CA GLU A 300 15.82 -27.65 10.60
C GLU A 300 16.68 -28.68 9.85
N ASP A 301 17.21 -28.32 8.69
CA ASP A 301 18.12 -29.17 7.92
C ASP A 301 17.60 -30.53 7.43
N ILE A 302 16.30 -30.84 7.52
CA ILE A 302 15.79 -32.04 6.85
C ILE A 302 15.83 -31.85 5.32
N PRO A 303 16.18 -32.88 4.53
CA PRO A 303 16.26 -32.80 3.08
C PRO A 303 14.93 -32.46 2.41
N HIS A 304 13.78 -32.60 3.08
CA HIS A 304 12.48 -32.19 2.55
C HIS A 304 12.29 -30.68 2.50
N LEU A 305 13.04 -29.87 3.25
CA LEU A 305 12.86 -28.41 3.25
C LEU A 305 13.28 -27.77 1.93
N LEU A 306 12.45 -26.86 1.41
CA LEU A 306 12.75 -26.02 0.24
C LEU A 306 13.60 -24.80 0.59
N HIS A 307 13.50 -24.34 1.83
CA HIS A 307 14.16 -23.14 2.34
C HIS A 307 14.34 -23.32 3.85
N PRO A 308 15.34 -22.66 4.48
CA PRO A 308 15.40 -22.56 5.94
C PRO A 308 14.06 -22.11 6.53
N ILE A 309 13.77 -22.49 7.76
CA ILE A 309 12.48 -22.17 8.39
C ILE A 309 12.29 -20.65 8.38
N VAL A 310 11.16 -20.19 7.83
CA VAL A 310 10.91 -18.76 7.65
C VAL A 310 10.35 -18.19 8.94
N THR A 311 11.13 -17.33 9.59
CA THR A 311 10.80 -16.77 10.90
C THR A 311 10.35 -15.31 10.83
N ASP A 312 10.74 -14.58 9.78
CA ASP A 312 10.30 -13.20 9.58
C ASP A 312 8.96 -13.18 8.83
N PRO A 313 7.91 -12.56 9.38
CA PRO A 313 6.58 -12.50 8.74
C PRO A 313 6.54 -11.82 7.36
N LYS A 314 7.44 -10.88 7.07
CA LYS A 314 7.56 -10.26 5.74
C LYS A 314 8.19 -11.22 4.74
N LEU A 315 9.23 -11.95 5.15
CA LEU A 315 9.82 -13.00 4.31
C LEU A 315 8.83 -14.14 4.09
N ALA A 316 7.99 -14.44 5.07
CA ALA A 316 6.89 -15.40 4.93
C ALA A 316 5.88 -14.97 3.86
N SER A 317 5.52 -13.67 3.82
CA SER A 317 4.70 -13.12 2.74
C SER A 317 5.34 -13.34 1.36
N ASN A 318 6.63 -13.06 1.22
CA ASN A 318 7.37 -13.31 -0.02
C ASN A 318 7.38 -14.79 -0.42
N ALA A 319 7.56 -15.69 0.56
CA ALA A 319 7.54 -17.13 0.33
C ALA A 319 6.18 -17.63 -0.18
N LEU A 320 5.08 -17.04 0.29
CA LEU A 320 3.73 -17.31 -0.22
C LEU A 320 3.54 -16.77 -1.65
N ILE A 321 4.07 -15.58 -1.95
CA ILE A 321 4.08 -15.02 -3.31
C ILE A 321 4.90 -15.91 -4.26
N TRP A 322 6.05 -16.41 -3.83
CA TRP A 322 6.84 -17.38 -4.59
C TRP A 322 6.05 -18.67 -4.82
N ALA A 323 5.38 -19.20 -3.80
CA ALA A 323 4.56 -20.41 -3.95
C ALA A 323 3.42 -20.20 -4.97
N VAL A 324 2.84 -19.02 -5.02
CA VAL A 324 1.87 -18.61 -6.03
C VAL A 324 2.50 -18.58 -7.44
N ALA A 325 3.73 -18.08 -7.57
CA ALA A 325 4.45 -18.08 -8.84
C ALA A 325 4.80 -19.51 -9.31
N GLU A 326 5.28 -20.37 -8.40
CA GLU A 326 5.56 -21.77 -8.68
C GLU A 326 4.29 -22.54 -9.06
N MET A 327 3.15 -22.25 -8.41
CA MET A 327 1.84 -22.79 -8.81
C MET A 327 1.52 -22.48 -10.28
N GLU A 328 1.70 -21.23 -10.72
CA GLU A 328 1.46 -20.82 -12.10
C GLU A 328 2.46 -21.43 -13.08
N ASN A 329 3.72 -21.56 -12.68
CA ASN A 329 4.77 -22.22 -13.46
C ASN A 329 4.44 -23.71 -13.71
N ARG A 330 3.99 -24.42 -12.67
CA ARG A 330 3.51 -25.80 -12.81
C ARG A 330 2.30 -25.89 -13.73
N TYR A 331 1.32 -24.99 -13.60
CA TYR A 331 0.18 -24.97 -14.51
C TYR A 331 0.58 -24.80 -15.97
N ARG A 332 1.56 -23.92 -16.26
CA ARG A 332 2.12 -23.78 -17.61
C ARG A 332 2.72 -25.09 -18.10
N THR A 333 3.53 -25.74 -17.25
CA THR A 333 4.18 -27.02 -17.58
C THR A 333 3.16 -28.14 -17.85
N LEU A 334 2.09 -28.21 -17.03
CA LEU A 334 1.00 -29.16 -17.25
C LEU A 334 0.27 -28.88 -18.58
N ALA A 335 -0.01 -27.61 -18.89
CA ALA A 335 -0.68 -27.19 -20.12
C ALA A 335 0.16 -27.50 -21.38
N GLU A 336 1.47 -27.28 -21.33
CA GLU A 336 2.40 -27.62 -22.42
C GLU A 336 2.37 -29.10 -22.76
N CYS A 337 2.21 -29.98 -21.76
CA CYS A 337 2.12 -31.43 -21.93
C CYS A 337 0.68 -31.94 -22.09
N GLY A 338 -0.34 -31.07 -22.04
CA GLY A 338 -1.75 -31.46 -22.16
C GLY A 338 -2.29 -32.32 -21.01
N VAL A 339 -1.67 -32.28 -19.83
CA VAL A 339 -2.06 -33.06 -18.64
C VAL A 339 -2.82 -32.19 -17.63
N ARG A 340 -3.66 -32.82 -16.79
CA ARG A 340 -4.54 -32.07 -15.87
C ARG A 340 -3.99 -31.91 -14.45
N ASN A 341 -3.09 -32.78 -14.03
CA ASN A 341 -2.55 -32.77 -12.67
C ASN A 341 -1.12 -33.32 -12.60
N ILE A 342 -0.49 -33.10 -11.45
CA ILE A 342 0.88 -33.53 -11.17
C ILE A 342 1.09 -35.05 -11.31
N ASP A 343 0.11 -35.88 -10.93
CA ASP A 343 0.24 -37.34 -11.04
C ASP A 343 0.31 -37.79 -12.50
N GLN A 344 -0.53 -37.21 -13.37
CA GLN A 344 -0.49 -37.47 -14.81
C GLN A 344 0.83 -37.01 -15.43
N TYR A 345 1.34 -35.85 -15.00
CA TYR A 345 2.63 -35.35 -15.45
C TYR A 345 3.78 -36.28 -15.03
N ASN A 346 3.81 -36.69 -13.77
CA ASN A 346 4.83 -37.59 -13.25
C ASN A 346 4.76 -38.99 -13.87
N ALA A 347 3.55 -39.48 -14.18
CA ALA A 347 3.37 -40.73 -14.91
C ALA A 347 3.90 -40.63 -16.35
N LEU A 348 3.67 -39.49 -17.01
CA LEU A 348 4.17 -39.22 -18.36
C LEU A 348 5.70 -39.24 -18.43
N LEU A 349 6.39 -38.75 -17.40
CA LEU A 349 7.86 -38.74 -17.34
C LEU A 349 8.51 -40.13 -17.23
N LYS A 350 7.74 -41.17 -16.90
CA LYS A 350 8.25 -42.55 -16.90
C LYS A 350 8.57 -43.06 -18.31
N ASP A 351 7.98 -42.45 -19.34
CA ASP A 351 8.26 -42.71 -20.74
C ASP A 351 8.79 -41.42 -21.41
N PRO A 352 10.12 -41.29 -21.58
CA PRO A 352 10.76 -40.12 -22.20
C PRO A 352 10.19 -39.77 -23.58
N GLU A 353 9.78 -40.75 -24.39
CA GLU A 353 9.22 -40.50 -25.71
C GLU A 353 7.77 -40.00 -25.62
N ALA A 354 6.98 -40.50 -24.68
CA ALA A 354 5.65 -39.99 -24.40
C ALA A 354 5.71 -38.52 -23.95
N HIS A 355 6.63 -38.16 -23.06
CA HIS A 355 6.84 -36.77 -22.64
C HIS A 355 7.25 -35.87 -23.82
N ARG A 356 8.18 -36.32 -24.66
CA ARG A 356 8.63 -35.58 -25.86
C ARG A 356 7.48 -35.31 -26.83
N ARG A 357 6.62 -36.31 -27.07
CA ARG A 357 5.42 -36.18 -27.93
C ARG A 357 4.41 -35.21 -27.32
N ALA A 358 4.14 -35.35 -26.02
CA ALA A 358 3.15 -34.52 -25.32
C ALA A 358 3.48 -33.03 -25.38
N ARG A 359 4.76 -32.66 -25.23
CA ARG A 359 5.22 -31.25 -25.31
C ARG A 359 5.36 -30.70 -26.74
N LYS A 360 4.98 -31.47 -27.77
CA LYS A 360 5.12 -31.11 -29.19
C LYS A 360 6.53 -30.65 -29.57
N ALA A 361 7.55 -31.37 -29.10
CA ALA A 361 8.94 -31.04 -29.35
C ALA A 361 9.26 -31.02 -30.86
N ALA A 362 9.97 -30.00 -31.33
CA ALA A 362 10.39 -29.91 -32.73
C ALA A 362 11.39 -31.04 -33.10
N PRO A 363 11.48 -31.44 -34.38
CA PRO A 363 12.51 -32.39 -34.83
C PRO A 363 13.90 -31.84 -34.47
N GLY A 364 14.65 -32.55 -33.62
CA GLY A 364 15.98 -32.12 -33.13
C GLY A 364 16.02 -31.49 -31.73
N ASP A 365 14.90 -31.45 -31.00
CA ASP A 365 14.89 -30.97 -29.60
C ASP A 365 15.51 -32.00 -28.63
N GLU A 366 16.77 -31.79 -28.28
CA GLU A 366 17.57 -32.67 -27.41
C GLU A 366 17.45 -32.36 -25.91
N ARG A 367 16.52 -31.48 -25.48
CA ARG A 367 16.38 -31.17 -24.04
C ARG A 367 16.09 -32.44 -23.23
N PRO A 368 16.83 -32.70 -22.15
CA PRO A 368 16.67 -33.89 -21.33
C PRO A 368 15.27 -33.95 -20.70
N THR A 369 14.80 -35.17 -20.43
CA THR A 369 13.55 -35.37 -19.68
C THR A 369 13.75 -34.81 -18.27
N PRO A 370 12.88 -33.90 -17.79
CA PRO A 370 13.02 -33.33 -16.46
C PRO A 370 12.73 -34.37 -15.38
N GLU A 371 13.20 -34.12 -14.16
CA GLU A 371 12.85 -34.93 -12.99
C GLU A 371 11.34 -34.80 -12.65
N PRO A 372 10.73 -35.84 -12.05
CA PRO A 372 9.36 -35.76 -11.55
C PRO A 372 9.15 -34.59 -10.59
N MET A 373 8.00 -33.92 -10.71
CA MET A 373 7.61 -32.87 -9.78
C MET A 373 7.29 -33.46 -8.42
N HIS A 374 7.85 -32.89 -7.37
CA HIS A 374 7.50 -33.21 -5.99
C HIS A 374 6.24 -32.45 -5.57
N TYR A 375 5.48 -33.04 -4.65
CA TYR A 375 4.46 -32.32 -3.90
C TYR A 375 5.11 -31.25 -3.02
N ILE A 376 4.45 -30.11 -2.83
CA ILE A 376 4.87 -29.07 -1.89
C ILE A 376 3.81 -28.95 -0.80
N VAL A 377 4.21 -29.09 0.46
CA VAL A 377 3.34 -28.79 1.61
C VAL A 377 3.89 -27.56 2.32
N ILE A 378 3.07 -26.51 2.38
CA ILE A 378 3.37 -25.26 3.06
C ILE A 378 2.72 -25.32 4.44
N ILE A 379 3.53 -25.27 5.50
CA ILE A 379 3.09 -25.34 6.89
C ILE A 379 3.30 -23.98 7.55
N ILE A 380 2.23 -23.42 8.11
CA ILE A 380 2.25 -22.16 8.85
C ILE A 380 1.80 -22.45 10.29
N ASP A 381 2.67 -22.32 11.29
CA ASP A 381 2.29 -22.63 12.68
C ASP A 381 1.37 -21.57 13.31
N GLU A 382 1.66 -20.29 13.07
CA GLU A 382 0.87 -19.17 13.59
C GLU A 382 0.51 -18.20 12.47
N PHE A 383 -0.62 -18.47 11.82
CA PHE A 383 -1.15 -17.65 10.75
C PHE A 383 -1.52 -16.24 11.18
N ALA A 384 -1.93 -16.07 12.45
CA ALA A 384 -2.31 -14.77 12.99
C ALA A 384 -1.18 -13.75 12.91
N ASP A 385 0.06 -14.17 13.15
CA ASP A 385 1.22 -13.27 13.15
C ASP A 385 1.52 -12.74 11.73
N LEU A 386 1.23 -13.53 10.69
CA LEU A 386 1.33 -13.09 9.29
C LEU A 386 0.22 -12.08 8.95
N MET A 387 -1.02 -12.39 9.36
CA MET A 387 -2.19 -11.53 9.13
C MET A 387 -2.08 -10.17 9.84
N MET A 388 -1.34 -10.08 10.94
CA MET A 388 -1.12 -8.82 11.65
C MET A 388 -0.12 -7.89 10.96
N ILE A 389 0.78 -8.42 10.13
CA ILE A 389 1.89 -7.65 9.52
C ILE A 389 1.62 -7.32 8.05
N ALA A 390 1.12 -8.30 7.28
CA ALA A 390 0.86 -8.15 5.85
C ALA A 390 -0.49 -8.80 5.46
N PRO A 391 -1.63 -8.35 6.03
CA PRO A 391 -2.93 -9.01 5.87
C PRO A 391 -3.32 -9.21 4.41
N LYS A 392 -3.14 -8.19 3.58
CA LYS A 392 -3.54 -8.21 2.17
C LYS A 392 -2.76 -9.26 1.37
N ASP A 393 -1.43 -9.17 1.38
CA ASP A 393 -0.58 -10.04 0.57
C ASP A 393 -0.69 -11.51 1.00
N VAL A 394 -0.82 -11.75 2.30
CA VAL A 394 -0.99 -13.08 2.89
C VAL A 394 -2.37 -13.65 2.54
N GLU A 395 -3.45 -12.90 2.73
CA GLU A 395 -4.82 -13.35 2.42
C GLU A 395 -4.98 -13.61 0.91
N ASP A 396 -4.46 -12.73 0.06
CA ASP A 396 -4.50 -12.88 -1.40
C ASP A 396 -3.72 -14.12 -1.85
N SER A 397 -2.50 -14.32 -1.34
CA SER A 397 -1.65 -15.46 -1.71
C SER A 397 -2.26 -16.78 -1.24
N VAL A 398 -2.69 -16.84 0.03
CA VAL A 398 -3.33 -18.03 0.62
C VAL A 398 -4.63 -18.36 -0.10
N THR A 399 -5.45 -17.37 -0.42
CA THR A 399 -6.70 -17.55 -1.19
C THR A 399 -6.41 -18.09 -2.57
N ARG A 400 -5.44 -17.51 -3.29
CA ARG A 400 -5.10 -17.93 -4.66
C ARG A 400 -4.54 -19.35 -4.69
N LEU A 401 -3.66 -19.69 -3.76
CA LEU A 401 -3.17 -21.05 -3.56
C LEU A 401 -4.34 -21.99 -3.24
N ALA A 402 -5.17 -21.64 -2.27
CA ALA A 402 -6.26 -22.50 -1.82
C ALA A 402 -7.29 -22.81 -2.93
N GLN A 403 -7.49 -21.88 -3.86
CA GLN A 403 -8.40 -22.05 -4.99
C GLN A 403 -7.86 -22.94 -6.11
N LYS A 404 -6.55 -22.90 -6.36
CA LYS A 404 -5.98 -23.43 -7.61
C LYS A 404 -4.88 -24.46 -7.41
N ALA A 405 -4.23 -24.54 -6.25
CA ALA A 405 -2.94 -25.23 -6.17
C ALA A 405 -3.06 -26.78 -6.08
N ARG A 406 -4.26 -27.32 -5.80
CA ARG A 406 -4.54 -28.76 -5.73
C ARG A 406 -4.02 -29.56 -6.93
N ALA A 407 -4.30 -29.10 -8.16
CA ALA A 407 -3.96 -29.87 -9.36
C ALA A 407 -2.45 -29.94 -9.62
N VAL A 408 -1.71 -28.92 -9.16
CA VAL A 408 -0.25 -28.81 -9.32
C VAL A 408 0.52 -29.35 -8.13
N GLY A 409 -0.17 -29.97 -7.16
CA GLY A 409 0.44 -30.66 -6.03
C GLY A 409 1.02 -29.73 -4.96
N ILE A 410 0.45 -28.54 -4.77
CA ILE A 410 0.82 -27.63 -3.68
C ILE A 410 -0.33 -27.56 -2.68
N HIS A 411 -0.02 -27.79 -1.40
CA HIS A 411 -0.97 -27.95 -0.31
C HIS A 411 -0.62 -27.03 0.87
N LEU A 412 -1.64 -26.58 1.60
CA LEU A 412 -1.47 -25.67 2.74
C LEU A 412 -1.96 -26.34 4.02
N ILE A 413 -1.15 -26.28 5.09
CA ILE A 413 -1.56 -26.54 6.45
C ILE A 413 -1.38 -25.24 7.22
N VAL A 414 -2.50 -24.58 7.54
CA VAL A 414 -2.51 -23.28 8.21
C VAL A 414 -2.98 -23.47 9.63
N ALA A 415 -2.12 -23.20 10.60
CA ALA A 415 -2.43 -23.30 12.02
C ALA A 415 -2.52 -21.91 12.67
N THR A 416 -3.37 -21.76 13.68
CA THR A 416 -3.47 -20.53 14.48
C THR A 416 -3.89 -20.83 15.92
N GLN A 417 -3.33 -20.11 16.88
CA GLN A 417 -3.82 -20.12 18.27
C GLN A 417 -4.86 -19.02 18.54
N ARG A 418 -5.08 -18.12 17.59
CA ARG A 418 -6.02 -17.00 17.67
C ARG A 418 -7.18 -17.19 16.69
N PRO A 419 -8.19 -17.99 17.03
CA PRO A 419 -9.36 -18.23 16.17
C PRO A 419 -10.35 -17.05 16.19
N SER A 420 -9.88 -15.85 15.85
CA SER A 420 -10.70 -14.64 15.70
C SER A 420 -11.16 -14.45 14.25
N VAL A 421 -12.23 -13.68 14.05
CA VAL A 421 -12.78 -13.38 12.72
C VAL A 421 -11.79 -12.57 11.86
N ASP A 422 -10.90 -11.82 12.50
CA ASP A 422 -9.87 -11.02 11.83
C ASP A 422 -8.71 -11.87 11.29
N VAL A 423 -8.47 -13.05 11.89
CA VAL A 423 -7.44 -14.00 11.43
C VAL A 423 -8.04 -15.03 10.48
N ILE A 424 -9.18 -15.60 10.86
CA ILE A 424 -9.91 -16.59 10.07
C ILE A 424 -11.07 -15.88 9.37
N THR A 425 -10.74 -15.09 8.35
CA THR A 425 -11.72 -14.30 7.60
C THR A 425 -12.71 -15.19 6.85
N GLY A 426 -13.84 -14.62 6.43
CA GLY A 426 -14.81 -15.35 5.60
C GLY A 426 -14.22 -15.87 4.28
N VAL A 427 -13.25 -15.15 3.71
CA VAL A 427 -12.55 -15.55 2.48
C VAL A 427 -11.64 -16.75 2.75
N ILE A 428 -10.88 -16.73 3.84
CA ILE A 428 -10.07 -17.89 4.24
C ILE A 428 -10.97 -19.11 4.45
N LYS A 429 -12.07 -18.99 5.22
CA LYS A 429 -12.98 -20.12 5.43
C LYS A 429 -13.57 -20.69 4.15
N ALA A 430 -13.94 -19.83 3.20
CA ALA A 430 -14.53 -20.26 1.94
C ALA A 430 -13.58 -21.15 1.11
N ASN A 431 -12.26 -21.02 1.30
CA ASN A 431 -11.26 -21.78 0.54
C ASN A 431 -10.61 -22.92 1.35
N PHE A 432 -10.90 -23.04 2.64
CA PHE A 432 -10.46 -24.14 3.51
C PHE A 432 -11.66 -24.98 3.95
N PRO A 433 -12.13 -25.92 3.12
CA PRO A 433 -13.29 -26.77 3.43
C PRO A 433 -12.97 -27.83 4.51
N SER A 434 -11.70 -28.18 4.69
CA SER A 434 -11.25 -29.12 5.71
C SER A 434 -10.67 -28.38 6.90
N ARG A 435 -11.18 -28.68 8.10
CA ARG A 435 -10.85 -27.92 9.32
C ARG A 435 -10.69 -28.84 10.52
N ILE A 436 -9.74 -28.50 11.38
CA ILE A 436 -9.54 -29.14 12.68
C ILE A 436 -9.62 -28.05 13.75
N ALA A 437 -10.53 -28.23 14.71
CA ALA A 437 -10.58 -27.41 15.92
C ALA A 437 -10.20 -28.27 17.12
N TYR A 438 -9.10 -27.92 17.77
CA TYR A 438 -8.81 -28.36 19.13
C TYR A 438 -9.65 -27.55 20.13
N GLN A 439 -9.52 -27.86 21.42
CA GLN A 439 -10.19 -27.12 22.48
C GLN A 439 -9.97 -25.60 22.34
N VAL A 440 -11.07 -24.84 22.44
CA VAL A 440 -11.08 -23.36 22.39
C VAL A 440 -11.77 -22.80 23.63
N ALA A 441 -11.52 -21.52 23.92
CA ALA A 441 -12.05 -20.88 25.12
C ALA A 441 -13.57 -20.61 25.06
N SER A 442 -14.13 -20.40 23.87
CA SER A 442 -15.52 -19.95 23.75
C SER A 442 -16.30 -20.57 22.58
N LYS A 443 -17.63 -20.54 22.70
CA LYS A 443 -18.59 -20.87 21.63
C LYS A 443 -18.42 -20.01 20.38
N VAL A 444 -17.89 -18.79 20.54
CA VAL A 444 -17.63 -17.87 19.43
C VAL A 444 -16.45 -18.38 18.64
N ASP A 445 -15.36 -18.74 19.31
CA ASP A 445 -14.15 -19.30 18.69
C ASP A 445 -14.44 -20.61 17.95
N SER A 446 -15.26 -21.49 18.54
CA SER A 446 -15.70 -22.73 17.88
C SER A 446 -16.42 -22.42 16.56
N ARG A 447 -17.33 -21.45 16.55
CA ARG A 447 -18.03 -21.02 15.33
C ARG A 447 -17.10 -20.34 14.34
N THR A 448 -16.11 -19.60 14.81
CA THR A 448 -15.12 -19.00 13.93
C THR A 448 -14.39 -20.07 13.13
N ILE A 449 -14.09 -21.24 13.72
CA ILE A 449 -13.37 -22.32 13.02
C ILE A 449 -14.33 -23.24 12.24
N LEU A 450 -15.36 -23.78 12.89
CA LEU A 450 -16.18 -24.88 12.36
C LEU A 450 -17.55 -24.45 11.82
N ASP A 451 -17.90 -23.16 11.90
CA ASP A 451 -19.25 -22.63 11.66
C ASP A 451 -20.33 -23.19 12.62
N THR A 452 -19.94 -23.99 13.62
CA THR A 452 -20.80 -24.53 14.68
C THR A 452 -20.11 -24.50 16.05
N GLN A 453 -20.92 -24.62 17.11
CA GLN A 453 -20.43 -24.82 18.48
C GLN A 453 -19.99 -26.27 18.69
N GLY A 454 -19.15 -26.51 19.70
CA GLY A 454 -18.75 -27.83 20.15
C GLY A 454 -17.27 -27.94 20.53
N ALA A 455 -16.39 -27.13 19.92
CA ALA A 455 -14.96 -27.19 20.22
C ALA A 455 -14.64 -26.66 21.63
N GLU A 456 -15.49 -25.80 22.20
CA GLU A 456 -15.38 -25.35 23.59
C GLU A 456 -15.70 -26.44 24.62
N LYS A 457 -16.27 -27.58 24.18
CA LYS A 457 -16.59 -28.73 25.02
C LYS A 457 -15.54 -29.84 24.95
N LEU A 458 -14.49 -29.65 24.15
CA LEU A 458 -13.39 -30.61 24.08
C LEU A 458 -12.59 -30.62 25.39
N LEU A 459 -11.80 -31.68 25.58
CA LEU A 459 -11.11 -31.99 26.84
C LEU A 459 -9.63 -31.55 26.86
N GLY A 460 -9.18 -30.84 25.83
CA GLY A 460 -7.77 -30.50 25.63
C GLY A 460 -6.91 -31.72 25.31
N SER A 461 -5.58 -31.59 25.47
CA SER A 461 -4.61 -32.70 25.32
C SER A 461 -4.74 -33.52 24.03
N GLY A 462 -5.06 -32.86 22.90
CA GLY A 462 -5.17 -33.52 21.59
C GLY A 462 -6.60 -33.87 21.18
N ASP A 463 -7.60 -33.70 22.05
CA ASP A 463 -9.01 -33.86 21.69
C ASP A 463 -9.42 -32.78 20.67
N MET A 464 -9.99 -33.20 19.55
CA MET A 464 -10.31 -32.32 18.42
C MET A 464 -11.61 -32.68 17.70
N LEU A 465 -12.19 -31.68 17.06
CA LEU A 465 -13.27 -31.82 16.10
C LEU A 465 -12.72 -31.64 14.68
N PHE A 466 -12.97 -32.63 13.84
CA PHE A 466 -12.54 -32.66 12.46
C PHE A 466 -13.72 -32.53 11.51
N LEU A 467 -13.65 -31.54 10.62
CA LEU A 467 -14.56 -31.34 9.50
C LEU A 467 -13.88 -31.81 8.20
N PRO A 468 -14.27 -32.97 7.64
CA PRO A 468 -13.76 -33.46 6.36
C PRO A 468 -14.28 -32.61 5.19
N PRO A 469 -13.63 -32.65 4.00
CA PRO A 469 -14.08 -31.92 2.83
C PRO A 469 -15.39 -32.54 2.30
N GLY A 470 -16.25 -31.69 1.74
CA GLY A 470 -17.46 -32.14 1.04
C GLY A 470 -18.58 -32.69 1.93
N THR A 471 -18.42 -32.67 3.26
CA THR A 471 -19.45 -33.04 4.22
C THR A 471 -19.58 -31.95 5.28
N ALA A 472 -20.80 -31.76 5.80
CA ALA A 472 -21.05 -30.90 6.96
C ALA A 472 -20.91 -31.66 8.29
N ARG A 473 -20.61 -32.97 8.24
CA ARG A 473 -20.54 -33.82 9.44
C ARG A 473 -19.16 -33.72 10.09
N ILE A 474 -19.16 -33.23 11.31
CA ILE A 474 -17.99 -33.18 12.16
C ILE A 474 -17.78 -34.54 12.83
N ARG A 475 -16.53 -34.96 12.96
CA ARG A 475 -16.12 -36.14 13.71
C ARG A 475 -15.24 -35.71 14.87
N ARG A 476 -15.52 -36.21 16.07
CA ARG A 476 -14.61 -36.07 17.20
C ARG A 476 -13.49 -37.10 17.07
N ILE A 477 -12.25 -36.63 17.20
CA ILE A 477 -11.03 -37.44 17.09
C ILE A 477 -10.14 -37.08 18.28
N HIS A 478 -9.58 -38.10 18.90
CA HIS A 478 -8.58 -37.97 19.93
C HIS A 478 -7.20 -38.06 19.26
N GLY A 479 -6.49 -36.94 19.23
CA GLY A 479 -5.26 -36.76 18.47
C GLY A 479 -4.14 -37.70 18.90
N ALA A 480 -3.36 -38.15 17.91
CA ALA A 480 -2.15 -38.90 18.17
C ALA A 480 -1.08 -38.02 18.84
N TYR A 481 -0.46 -38.57 19.87
CA TYR A 481 0.64 -37.97 20.60
C TYR A 481 1.98 -38.45 20.03
N VAL A 482 2.89 -37.50 19.85
CA VAL A 482 4.28 -37.75 19.53
C VAL A 482 5.13 -36.87 20.44
N SER A 483 6.13 -37.46 21.09
CA SER A 483 7.06 -36.76 21.98
C SER A 483 8.17 -36.09 21.18
N GLU A 484 8.78 -35.03 21.72
CA GLU A 484 9.93 -34.38 21.10
C GLU A 484 11.10 -35.35 20.87
N LYS A 485 11.29 -36.33 21.74
CA LYS A 485 12.31 -37.37 21.57
C LYS A 485 12.06 -38.17 20.30
N GLU A 486 10.84 -38.65 20.10
CA GLU A 486 10.45 -39.41 18.90
C GLU A 486 10.59 -38.57 17.63
N ILE A 487 10.22 -37.28 17.68
CA ILE A 487 10.41 -36.36 16.54
C ILE A 487 11.90 -36.25 16.21
N ASN A 488 12.76 -36.03 17.21
CA ASN A 488 14.21 -35.94 17.01
C ASN A 488 14.78 -37.24 16.44
N ASP A 489 14.36 -38.41 16.95
CA ASP A 489 14.83 -39.72 16.48
C ASP A 489 14.47 -39.93 14.99
N VAL A 490 13.26 -39.54 14.59
CA VAL A 490 12.82 -39.59 13.18
C VAL A 490 13.58 -38.57 12.32
N VAL A 491 13.70 -37.32 12.78
CA VAL A 491 14.40 -36.25 12.06
C VAL A 491 15.88 -36.60 11.86
N ASP A 492 16.54 -37.13 12.89
CA ASP A 492 17.93 -37.59 12.82
C ASP A 492 18.11 -38.74 11.84
N PHE A 493 17.17 -39.69 11.83
CA PHE A 493 17.17 -40.75 10.83
C PHE A 493 17.08 -40.16 9.42
N VAL A 494 16.16 -39.22 9.19
CA VAL A 494 15.95 -38.58 7.88
C VAL A 494 17.20 -37.80 7.46
N ARG A 495 17.79 -36.96 8.33
CA ARG A 495 19.03 -36.21 8.04
C ARG A 495 20.22 -37.12 7.71
N LYS A 496 20.38 -38.24 8.44
CA LYS A 496 21.52 -39.15 8.26
C LYS A 496 21.40 -40.00 6.99
N ASN A 497 20.19 -40.33 6.56
CA ASN A 497 19.96 -41.33 5.52
C ASN A 497 19.49 -40.74 4.18
N GLN A 498 18.74 -39.64 4.17
CA GLN A 498 18.01 -39.16 2.99
C GLN A 498 18.63 -37.92 2.30
N GLY A 499 19.83 -37.51 2.69
CA GLY A 499 20.58 -36.42 2.06
C GLY A 499 20.59 -35.11 2.82
N GLU A 500 21.33 -34.16 2.27
CA GLU A 500 21.39 -32.77 2.74
C GLU A 500 20.28 -31.90 2.10
N PRO A 501 19.79 -30.87 2.81
CA PRO A 501 18.79 -29.96 2.29
C PRO A 501 19.33 -29.16 1.10
N LYS A 502 18.50 -29.00 0.07
CA LYS A 502 18.80 -28.18 -1.10
C LYS A 502 17.89 -26.97 -1.09
N PHE A 503 18.37 -25.89 -0.50
CA PHE A 503 17.59 -24.66 -0.34
C PHE A 503 17.54 -23.83 -1.63
N LEU A 504 16.37 -23.27 -1.90
CA LEU A 504 16.12 -22.33 -2.99
C LEU A 504 16.13 -20.91 -2.41
N GLU A 505 17.22 -20.17 -2.64
CA GLU A 505 17.37 -18.81 -2.10
C GLU A 505 16.30 -17.83 -2.61
N GLU A 506 15.73 -18.08 -3.79
CA GLU A 506 14.69 -17.26 -4.42
C GLU A 506 13.36 -17.21 -3.67
N ILE A 507 13.12 -18.12 -2.72
CA ILE A 507 11.84 -18.22 -2.00
C ILE A 507 11.58 -16.99 -1.11
N THR A 508 12.62 -16.49 -0.44
CA THR A 508 12.50 -15.34 0.47
C THR A 508 13.08 -14.06 -0.09
N GLN A 509 13.83 -14.14 -1.19
CA GLN A 509 14.18 -12.96 -1.97
C GLN A 509 12.89 -12.25 -2.33
N VAL A 510 12.91 -10.92 -2.25
CA VAL A 510 11.90 -10.13 -2.92
C VAL A 510 11.94 -10.65 -4.34
N VAL A 511 10.90 -11.37 -4.77
CA VAL A 511 10.64 -11.56 -6.19
C VAL A 511 10.77 -10.15 -6.66
N ALA A 512 11.86 -9.83 -7.35
CA ALA A 512 11.97 -8.58 -8.03
C ALA A 512 10.70 -8.63 -8.85
N GLU A 513 9.68 -7.88 -8.40
CA GLU A 513 8.52 -7.58 -9.20
C GLU A 513 9.17 -7.37 -10.54
N LYS A 514 8.80 -8.19 -11.53
CA LYS A 514 9.18 -7.91 -12.91
C LYS A 514 8.91 -6.43 -13.05
N GLY A 515 9.97 -5.62 -12.96
CA GLY A 515 9.82 -4.22 -12.64
C GLY A 515 8.99 -3.69 -13.77
N PRO A 516 7.86 -3.02 -13.49
CA PRO A 516 6.66 -2.99 -14.32
C PRO A 516 6.97 -3.17 -15.81
N ALA A 517 7.04 -4.44 -16.23
CA ALA A 517 7.40 -4.90 -17.57
C ALA A 517 6.47 -6.07 -17.89
N ASP A 518 5.18 -5.78 -17.86
CA ASP A 518 4.42 -5.47 -19.07
C ASP A 518 3.20 -4.65 -18.63
N GLY A 519 2.82 -3.67 -19.45
CA GLY A 519 1.83 -2.67 -19.12
C GLY A 519 0.51 -3.27 -18.63
N ILE A 520 0.24 -3.15 -17.33
CA ILE A 520 -1.14 -3.01 -16.89
C ILE A 520 -1.46 -1.53 -17.00
N GLU A 521 -2.22 -1.26 -18.05
CA GLU A 521 -2.93 -0.04 -18.39
C GLU A 521 -3.73 0.48 -17.18
N TYR A 522 -3.08 1.17 -16.24
CA TYR A 522 -3.70 1.68 -15.02
C TYR A 522 -4.24 3.12 -15.15
N LEU A 523 -4.22 3.74 -16.33
CA LEU A 523 -4.47 5.18 -16.42
C LEU A 523 -5.51 5.67 -17.43
N ASP A 524 -6.15 4.82 -18.24
CA ASP A 524 -7.19 5.28 -19.18
C ASP A 524 -8.39 4.33 -19.23
N ASP A 525 -9.09 4.12 -18.10
CA ASP A 525 -10.47 3.63 -18.22
C ASP A 525 -11.36 4.85 -18.58
N PRO A 526 -11.99 4.92 -19.77
CA PRO A 526 -12.78 6.08 -20.19
C PRO A 526 -13.94 6.41 -19.25
N LYS A 527 -14.37 5.43 -18.43
CA LYS A 527 -15.44 5.58 -17.45
C LYS A 527 -14.91 5.89 -16.05
N TYR A 528 -13.61 6.06 -15.84
CA TYR A 528 -13.04 6.35 -14.53
C TYR A 528 -13.60 7.65 -13.95
N ASP A 529 -13.56 8.75 -14.72
CA ASP A 529 -14.09 10.05 -14.27
C ASP A 529 -15.60 10.03 -14.04
N GLU A 530 -16.32 9.20 -14.80
CA GLU A 530 -17.76 8.98 -14.63
C GLU A 530 -18.04 8.17 -13.36
N ALA A 531 -17.23 7.14 -13.09
CA ALA A 531 -17.31 6.31 -11.89
C ALA A 531 -16.97 7.10 -10.62
N VAL A 532 -15.94 7.94 -10.65
CA VAL A 532 -15.60 8.84 -9.55
C VAL A 532 -16.78 9.78 -9.29
N ARG A 533 -17.36 10.40 -10.32
CA ARG A 533 -18.55 11.26 -10.17
C ARG A 533 -19.74 10.53 -9.57
N VAL A 534 -20.02 9.30 -10.00
CA VAL A 534 -21.11 8.49 -9.45
C VAL A 534 -20.87 8.18 -7.97
N VAL A 535 -19.66 7.73 -7.61
CA VAL A 535 -19.31 7.42 -6.22
C VAL A 535 -19.43 8.65 -5.33
N LEU A 536 -18.88 9.79 -5.77
CA LEU A 536 -18.91 11.04 -5.02
C LEU A 536 -20.32 11.63 -4.86
N SER A 537 -21.15 11.60 -5.91
CA SER A 537 -22.51 12.16 -5.88
C SER A 537 -23.53 11.30 -5.14
N THR A 538 -23.31 9.98 -5.08
CA THR A 538 -24.27 9.05 -4.49
C THR A 538 -23.88 8.59 -3.08
N GLY A 539 -22.65 8.89 -2.65
CA GLY A 539 -22.14 8.43 -1.37
C GLY A 539 -21.86 6.93 -1.31
N GLN A 540 -21.90 6.20 -2.44
CA GLN A 540 -21.76 4.74 -2.47
C GLN A 540 -20.55 4.27 -3.28
N ALA A 541 -19.49 3.83 -2.58
CA ALA A 541 -18.29 3.25 -3.18
C ALA A 541 -18.26 1.72 -3.10
N SER A 542 -18.97 1.04 -4.02
CA SER A 542 -18.85 -0.43 -4.15
C SER A 542 -18.81 -0.88 -5.61
N ALA A 543 -18.06 -1.96 -5.88
CA ALA A 543 -17.92 -2.54 -7.22
C ALA A 543 -19.28 -2.93 -7.80
N SER A 544 -20.15 -3.54 -6.99
CA SER A 544 -21.51 -3.95 -7.38
C SER A 544 -22.42 -2.77 -7.71
N TYR A 545 -22.24 -1.62 -7.04
CA TYR A 545 -23.00 -0.41 -7.32
C TYR A 545 -22.57 0.22 -8.66
N LEU A 546 -21.26 0.38 -8.87
CA LEU A 546 -20.72 0.88 -10.15
C LEU A 546 -21.06 -0.04 -11.32
N GLN A 547 -21.05 -1.36 -11.12
CA GLN A 547 -21.49 -2.34 -12.11
C GLN A 547 -22.91 -2.06 -12.61
N ARG A 548 -23.88 -1.86 -11.70
CA ARG A 548 -25.27 -1.58 -12.08
C ARG A 548 -25.45 -0.19 -12.69
N ARG A 549 -24.78 0.83 -12.12
CA ARG A 549 -24.99 2.23 -12.53
C ARG A 549 -24.33 2.58 -13.86
N LEU A 550 -23.14 2.04 -14.12
CA LEU A 550 -22.38 2.30 -15.35
C LEU A 550 -22.45 1.17 -16.38
N LYS A 551 -23.22 0.11 -16.09
CA LYS A 551 -23.34 -1.11 -16.91
C LYS A 551 -21.97 -1.72 -17.22
N LEU A 552 -21.14 -1.89 -16.18
CA LEU A 552 -19.78 -2.41 -16.27
C LEU A 552 -19.68 -3.87 -15.79
N GLY A 553 -18.73 -4.65 -16.30
CA GLY A 553 -18.40 -5.96 -15.74
C GLY A 553 -17.78 -5.84 -14.33
N TYR A 554 -18.00 -6.84 -13.47
CA TYR A 554 -17.59 -6.78 -12.05
C TYR A 554 -16.09 -6.54 -11.87
N SER A 555 -15.24 -7.25 -12.63
CA SER A 555 -13.78 -7.09 -12.60
C SER A 555 -13.32 -5.67 -12.96
N ARG A 556 -14.01 -5.01 -13.90
CA ARG A 556 -13.74 -3.63 -14.30
C ARG A 556 -14.23 -2.64 -13.24
N ALA A 557 -15.41 -2.86 -12.65
CA ALA A 557 -15.93 -2.02 -11.57
C ALA A 557 -15.11 -2.14 -10.26
N ALA A 558 -14.60 -3.34 -9.95
CA ALA A 558 -13.68 -3.56 -8.83
C ALA A 558 -12.35 -2.85 -9.05
N ARG A 559 -11.77 -2.97 -10.25
CA ARG A 559 -10.56 -2.24 -10.65
C ARG A 559 -10.73 -0.73 -10.53
N LEU A 560 -11.88 -0.17 -10.95
CA LEU A 560 -12.17 1.25 -10.79
C LEU A 560 -12.20 1.70 -9.32
N ILE A 561 -12.78 0.88 -8.42
CA ILE A 561 -12.78 1.15 -6.98
C ILE A 561 -11.38 1.05 -6.37
N GLU A 562 -10.55 0.09 -6.82
CA GLU A 562 -9.16 -0.04 -6.39
C GLU A 562 -8.30 1.13 -6.87
N ILE A 563 -8.50 1.60 -8.11
CA ILE A 563 -7.84 2.82 -8.61
C ILE A 563 -8.29 4.04 -7.80
N MET A 564 -9.57 4.14 -7.43
CA MET A 564 -10.06 5.21 -6.54
C MET A 564 -9.47 5.13 -5.12
N GLU A 565 -9.21 3.92 -4.60
CA GLU A 565 -8.53 3.71 -3.31
C GLU A 565 -7.07 4.14 -3.39
N ALA A 566 -6.35 3.73 -4.44
CA ALA A 566 -4.97 4.13 -4.70
C ALA A 566 -4.84 5.66 -4.88
N HIS A 567 -5.85 6.31 -5.44
CA HIS A 567 -5.93 7.76 -5.57
C HIS A 567 -6.46 8.48 -4.32
N GLY A 568 -6.80 7.74 -3.24
CA GLY A 568 -7.24 8.30 -1.97
C GLY A 568 -8.66 8.90 -1.98
N ILE A 569 -9.50 8.53 -2.96
CA ILE A 569 -10.89 8.99 -3.11
C ILE A 569 -11.82 8.17 -2.20
N VAL A 570 -11.56 6.87 -2.10
CA VAL A 570 -12.29 5.92 -1.27
C VAL A 570 -11.32 5.24 -0.32
N GLY A 571 -11.82 4.89 0.85
CA GLY A 571 -11.08 4.28 1.93
C GLY A 571 -10.78 2.82 1.66
N PRO A 572 -9.96 2.22 2.51
CA PRO A 572 -9.66 0.80 2.41
C PRO A 572 -10.94 -0.05 2.46
N SER A 573 -10.88 -1.21 1.81
CA SER A 573 -12.01 -2.13 1.71
C SER A 573 -12.58 -2.50 3.08
N GLN A 574 -13.87 -2.24 3.33
CA GLN A 574 -14.57 -2.61 4.57
C GLN A 574 -15.47 -3.85 4.39
N GLY A 575 -14.96 -4.88 3.71
CA GLY A 575 -15.71 -6.11 3.45
C GLY A 575 -16.93 -5.88 2.56
N SER A 576 -18.13 -6.20 3.05
CA SER A 576 -19.40 -6.11 2.28
C SER A 576 -20.07 -4.73 2.31
N LYS A 577 -19.58 -3.80 3.14
CA LYS A 577 -20.10 -2.44 3.20
C LYS A 577 -19.53 -1.58 2.06
N PRO A 578 -20.27 -0.58 1.57
CA PRO A 578 -19.70 0.44 0.68
C PRO A 578 -18.47 1.05 1.36
N ARG A 579 -17.38 1.21 0.61
CA ARG A 579 -16.15 1.81 1.14
C ARG A 579 -16.44 3.24 1.58
N ASP A 580 -15.79 3.65 2.67
CA ASP A 580 -15.90 5.03 3.13
C ASP A 580 -15.36 5.96 2.06
N ILE A 581 -16.12 6.97 1.69
CA ILE A 581 -15.62 7.96 0.74
C ILE A 581 -14.77 8.95 1.53
N LEU A 582 -13.46 8.92 1.30
CA LEU A 582 -12.48 9.79 1.96
C LEU A 582 -12.57 11.24 1.45
N VAL A 583 -13.15 11.41 0.26
CA VAL A 583 -13.39 12.70 -0.39
C VAL A 583 -14.89 12.97 -0.39
N ARG A 584 -15.43 13.59 0.65
CA ARG A 584 -16.86 13.96 0.66
C ARG A 584 -17.11 15.02 -0.40
N ALA A 585 -18.11 14.80 -1.27
CA ALA A 585 -18.53 15.79 -2.28
C ALA A 585 -19.09 17.09 -1.67
N GLU A 586 -19.40 17.09 -0.37
CA GLU A 586 -19.91 18.24 0.38
C GLU A 586 -18.80 19.10 0.99
N ASP A 587 -17.56 18.61 1.02
CA ASP A 587 -16.39 19.37 1.42
C ASP A 587 -15.51 19.52 0.20
N TYR A 588 -15.60 20.60 -0.57
CA TYR A 588 -14.47 21.22 -1.29
C TYR A 588 -14.97 22.44 -2.06
N PRO A 589 -14.17 23.53 -2.17
CA PRO A 589 -13.13 23.51 -3.21
C PRO A 589 -12.00 24.56 -3.07
N PRO A 590 -10.84 24.23 -2.47
CA PRO A 590 -9.63 25.01 -2.60
C PRO A 590 -9.31 25.35 -4.06
N ALA A 591 -9.62 24.47 -5.01
CA ALA A 591 -9.44 24.73 -6.44
C ALA A 591 -10.42 25.77 -7.02
N ILE A 592 -11.71 25.75 -6.65
CA ILE A 592 -12.66 26.79 -7.12
C ILE A 592 -12.41 28.09 -6.36
N LEU A 593 -12.06 28.06 -5.08
CA LEU A 593 -11.62 29.26 -4.36
C LEU A 593 -10.34 29.83 -4.97
N CYS A 594 -9.38 28.99 -5.35
CA CYS A 594 -8.17 29.39 -6.07
C CYS A 594 -8.51 29.98 -7.43
N ALA A 595 -9.42 29.37 -8.20
CA ALA A 595 -9.90 29.92 -9.47
C ALA A 595 -10.62 31.25 -9.29
N PHE A 596 -11.49 31.37 -8.30
CA PHE A 596 -12.21 32.60 -7.96
C PHE A 596 -11.24 33.72 -7.56
N LEU A 597 -10.29 33.44 -6.67
CA LEU A 597 -9.25 34.41 -6.29
C LEU A 597 -8.33 34.75 -7.47
N THR A 598 -8.03 33.80 -8.37
CA THR A 598 -7.28 34.08 -9.60
C THR A 598 -8.05 35.02 -10.51
N LEU A 599 -9.37 34.83 -10.66
CA LEU A 599 -10.22 35.74 -11.44
C LEU A 599 -10.25 37.15 -10.81
N ILE A 600 -10.31 37.24 -9.48
CA ILE A 600 -10.17 38.53 -8.77
C ILE A 600 -8.81 39.16 -9.04
N ALA A 601 -7.72 38.37 -9.10
CA ALA A 601 -6.38 38.88 -9.41
C ALA A 601 -6.26 39.42 -10.84
N VAL A 602 -7.02 38.87 -11.79
CA VAL A 602 -7.08 39.34 -13.19
C VAL A 602 -7.93 40.60 -13.34
N LEU A 603 -8.93 40.80 -12.47
CA LEU A 603 -9.88 41.92 -12.57
C LEU A 603 -9.21 43.31 -12.74
N PRO A 604 -8.17 43.70 -11.99
CA PRO A 604 -7.51 45.00 -12.16
C PRO A 604 -6.87 45.20 -13.54
N VAL A 605 -6.44 44.12 -14.19
CA VAL A 605 -5.82 44.16 -15.54
C VAL A 605 -6.80 44.72 -16.57
N TRP A 606 -8.09 44.41 -16.40
CA TRP A 606 -9.15 44.81 -17.33
C TRP A 606 -9.93 46.02 -16.87
N LEU A 607 -10.03 46.28 -15.56
CA LEU A 607 -10.66 47.48 -15.03
C LEU A 607 -9.85 48.74 -15.31
N PHE A 608 -8.52 48.64 -15.29
CA PHE A 608 -7.63 49.77 -15.55
C PHE A 608 -7.07 49.71 -16.96
N ARG A 609 -7.22 50.81 -17.70
CA ARG A 609 -6.66 50.94 -19.07
C ARG A 609 -5.14 50.73 -19.08
N TRP A 610 -4.44 51.24 -18.07
CA TRP A 610 -3.00 51.16 -17.95
C TRP A 610 -2.62 50.31 -16.75
N PHE A 611 -2.24 49.05 -16.99
CA PHE A 611 -1.67 48.22 -15.94
C PHE A 611 -0.19 48.56 -15.74
N PRO A 612 0.27 48.89 -14.52
CA PRO A 612 1.55 49.55 -14.31
C PRO A 612 2.72 48.56 -14.20
N THR A 613 3.07 47.89 -15.29
CA THR A 613 4.33 47.13 -15.39
C THR A 613 5.48 48.01 -15.81
N GLN A 614 6.68 47.77 -15.28
CA GLN A 614 7.89 48.51 -15.61
C GLN A 614 8.37 48.23 -17.05
N ASP A 615 8.63 46.97 -17.41
CA ASP A 615 9.21 46.61 -18.72
C ASP A 615 8.14 46.29 -19.79
N GLY A 616 6.88 46.10 -19.38
CA GLY A 616 5.77 45.76 -20.29
C GLY A 616 5.55 46.72 -21.47
N PRO A 617 5.71 48.05 -21.32
CA PRO A 617 5.66 48.97 -22.47
C PRO A 617 6.74 48.69 -23.52
N SER A 618 7.98 48.38 -23.12
CA SER A 618 9.08 48.00 -24.02
C SER A 618 8.77 46.71 -24.76
N HIS A 619 8.29 45.70 -24.04
CA HIS A 619 7.91 44.42 -24.63
C HIS A 619 6.83 44.59 -25.71
N LEU A 620 5.81 45.41 -25.42
CA LEU A 620 4.72 45.68 -26.35
C LEU A 620 5.19 46.47 -27.57
N TYR A 621 6.04 47.48 -27.39
CA TYR A 621 6.64 48.23 -28.48
C TYR A 621 7.47 47.33 -29.41
N ASN A 622 8.34 46.51 -28.83
CA ASN A 622 9.17 45.57 -29.59
C ASN A 622 8.32 44.56 -30.36
N ALA A 623 7.29 44.01 -29.75
CA ALA A 623 6.34 43.13 -30.43
C ALA A 623 5.58 43.83 -31.56
N TYR A 624 5.16 45.09 -31.35
CA TYR A 624 4.51 45.91 -32.37
C TYR A 624 5.43 46.14 -33.57
N VAL A 625 6.68 46.55 -33.31
CA VAL A 625 7.70 46.76 -34.34
C VAL A 625 8.00 45.46 -35.10
N LEU A 626 8.24 44.34 -34.41
CA LEU A 626 8.45 43.03 -35.04
C LEU A 626 7.29 42.65 -35.95
N SER A 627 6.07 42.89 -35.47
CA SER A 627 4.86 42.58 -36.21
C SER A 627 4.76 43.41 -37.49
N HIS A 628 5.15 44.69 -37.50
CA HIS A 628 5.01 45.58 -38.66
C HIS A 628 6.34 45.82 -39.41
N TYR A 629 7.41 45.11 -39.04
CA TYR A 629 8.77 45.39 -39.53
C TYR A 629 8.89 45.34 -41.06
N TYR A 630 8.16 44.42 -41.69
CA TYR A 630 8.15 44.22 -43.14
C TYR A 630 7.03 44.97 -43.87
N ASP A 631 6.22 45.76 -43.17
CA ASP A 631 5.17 46.54 -43.80
C ASP A 631 5.79 47.70 -44.61
N ALA A 632 5.15 48.08 -45.72
CA ALA A 632 5.70 49.09 -46.64
C ALA A 632 5.96 50.44 -45.93
N ALA A 633 5.12 50.80 -44.95
CA ALA A 633 5.20 52.03 -44.20
C ALA A 633 6.35 52.11 -43.18
N SER A 634 6.94 50.99 -42.76
CA SER A 634 7.95 50.93 -41.68
C SER A 634 9.37 51.28 -42.15
N THR A 635 9.53 52.40 -42.85
CA THR A 635 10.80 52.82 -43.45
C THR A 635 11.83 53.31 -42.42
N LEU A 636 11.40 54.12 -41.47
CA LEU A 636 12.23 54.69 -40.41
C LEU A 636 12.69 53.62 -39.43
N VAL A 637 11.77 52.74 -39.03
CA VAL A 637 12.07 51.60 -38.16
C VAL A 637 13.21 50.75 -38.73
N ARG A 638 13.18 50.42 -40.04
CA ARG A 638 14.25 49.63 -40.69
C ARG A 638 15.59 50.37 -40.81
N MET A 639 15.60 51.70 -40.74
CA MET A 639 16.83 52.49 -40.71
C MET A 639 17.51 52.48 -39.34
N TYR A 640 16.76 52.28 -38.25
CA TYR A 640 17.28 52.34 -36.88
C TYR A 640 17.42 50.96 -36.22
N LEU A 641 16.55 50.01 -36.56
CA LEU A 641 16.42 48.72 -35.89
C LEU A 641 16.60 47.56 -36.87
N ASP A 642 17.30 46.52 -36.41
CA ASP A 642 17.40 45.21 -37.05
C ASP A 642 16.70 44.14 -36.20
N VAL A 643 16.18 43.12 -36.88
CA VAL A 643 15.59 41.94 -36.21
C VAL A 643 16.70 40.94 -35.88
N ASN A 644 16.90 40.71 -34.59
CA ASN A 644 17.86 39.74 -34.07
C ASN A 644 17.22 38.34 -34.05
N LEU A 645 17.55 37.50 -35.02
CA LEU A 645 17.03 36.13 -35.15
C LEU A 645 17.81 35.07 -34.36
N ARG A 646 18.73 35.47 -33.48
CA ARG A 646 19.47 34.50 -32.65
C ARG A 646 18.50 33.73 -31.74
N PRO A 647 18.72 32.42 -31.53
CA PRO A 647 17.86 31.61 -30.66
C PRO A 647 18.21 31.83 -29.18
N PHE A 648 17.98 33.03 -28.66
CA PHE A 648 18.22 33.37 -27.25
C PHE A 648 16.97 33.08 -26.39
N PRO A 649 17.14 32.89 -25.07
CA PRO A 649 16.08 32.47 -24.17
C PRO A 649 15.20 33.66 -23.71
N ASN A 650 14.36 34.22 -24.60
CA ASN A 650 13.35 35.25 -24.28
C ASN A 650 12.30 35.44 -25.40
N TRP A 651 12.15 34.53 -26.36
CA TRP A 651 11.30 34.72 -27.55
C TRP A 651 9.80 34.59 -27.29
N THR A 652 9.39 33.78 -26.32
CA THR A 652 7.98 33.35 -26.16
C THR A 652 7.00 34.52 -26.10
N THR A 653 7.27 35.51 -25.24
CA THR A 653 6.35 36.65 -25.07
C THR A 653 6.30 37.53 -26.32
N TYR A 654 7.44 37.83 -26.94
CA TYR A 654 7.49 38.68 -28.14
C TYR A 654 6.80 38.01 -29.33
N ALA A 655 7.05 36.72 -29.55
CA ALA A 655 6.39 35.97 -30.63
C ALA A 655 4.88 35.94 -30.44
N LEU A 656 4.41 35.70 -29.21
CA LEU A 656 3.00 35.71 -28.87
C LEU A 656 2.37 37.10 -29.07
N MET A 657 2.99 38.15 -28.53
CA MET A 657 2.50 39.51 -28.65
C MET A 657 2.51 40.00 -30.11
N ALA A 658 3.57 39.74 -30.87
CA ALA A 658 3.70 40.17 -32.26
C ALA A 658 2.61 39.56 -33.14
N LEU A 659 2.24 38.29 -32.89
CA LEU A 659 1.13 37.62 -33.55
C LEU A 659 -0.23 38.22 -33.15
N LEU A 660 -0.44 38.45 -31.85
CA LEU A 660 -1.71 38.98 -31.34
C LEU A 660 -1.96 40.44 -31.73
N VAL A 661 -0.91 41.26 -31.87
CA VAL A 661 -1.00 42.69 -32.27
C VAL A 661 -1.59 42.87 -33.67
N ARG A 662 -1.47 41.87 -34.56
CA ARG A 662 -2.14 41.90 -35.88
C ARG A 662 -3.66 41.80 -35.79
N VAL A 663 -4.18 41.27 -34.68
CA VAL A 663 -5.61 40.95 -34.51
C VAL A 663 -6.28 41.86 -33.48
N PHE A 664 -5.57 42.22 -32.42
CA PHE A 664 -6.08 43.01 -31.29
C PHE A 664 -5.31 44.32 -31.14
N PRO A 665 -5.93 45.37 -30.57
CA PRO A 665 -5.23 46.59 -30.21
C PRO A 665 -4.05 46.31 -29.27
N PRO A 666 -2.90 46.99 -29.40
CA PRO A 666 -1.69 46.71 -28.61
C PRO A 666 -1.93 46.63 -27.09
N LEU A 667 -2.72 47.55 -26.53
CA LEU A 667 -3.03 47.53 -25.09
C LEU A 667 -3.84 46.29 -24.66
N VAL A 668 -4.74 45.82 -25.52
CA VAL A 668 -5.49 44.57 -25.27
C VAL A 668 -4.56 43.37 -25.30
N VAL A 669 -3.59 43.35 -26.21
CA VAL A 669 -2.57 42.28 -26.26
C VAL A 669 -1.78 42.20 -24.97
N GLN A 670 -1.34 43.34 -24.43
CA GLN A 670 -0.66 43.37 -23.14
C GLN A 670 -1.55 42.87 -22.00
N GLN A 671 -2.83 43.26 -21.97
CA GLN A 671 -3.79 42.77 -20.99
C GLN A 671 -3.98 41.25 -21.08
N ILE A 672 -4.01 40.69 -22.30
CA ILE A 672 -4.08 39.24 -22.54
C ILE A 672 -2.84 38.55 -21.96
N VAL A 673 -1.62 39.05 -22.24
CA VAL A 673 -0.39 38.44 -21.73
C VAL A 673 -0.29 38.54 -20.21
N ILE A 674 -0.59 39.69 -19.62
CA ILE A 674 -0.60 39.85 -18.16
C ILE A 674 -1.61 38.90 -17.52
N SER A 675 -2.80 38.76 -18.11
CA SER A 675 -3.81 37.79 -17.66
C SER A 675 -3.29 36.35 -17.75
N ALA A 676 -2.62 36.00 -18.85
CA ALA A 676 -2.01 34.69 -19.03
C ALA A 676 -0.95 34.40 -17.95
N CYS A 677 -0.08 35.36 -17.62
CA CYS A 677 0.90 35.25 -16.54
C CYS A 677 0.25 35.02 -15.17
N ILE A 678 -0.81 35.79 -14.86
CA ILE A 678 -1.55 35.68 -13.59
C ILE A 678 -2.23 34.32 -13.47
N ILE A 679 -2.81 33.80 -14.56
CA ILE A 679 -3.55 32.54 -14.57
C ILE A 679 -2.60 31.33 -14.60
N SER A 680 -1.49 31.41 -15.34
CA SER A 680 -0.60 30.28 -15.57
C SER A 680 0.06 29.78 -14.30
N VAL A 681 0.42 30.69 -13.37
CA VAL A 681 1.14 30.32 -12.14
C VAL A 681 0.28 29.47 -11.20
N PRO A 682 -0.92 29.91 -10.76
CA PRO A 682 -1.78 29.08 -9.93
C PRO A 682 -2.20 27.78 -10.62
N ALA A 683 -2.50 27.81 -11.91
CA ALA A 683 -2.86 26.62 -12.68
C ALA A 683 -1.72 25.59 -12.70
N ALA A 684 -0.48 26.02 -12.96
CA ALA A 684 0.69 25.17 -12.97
C ALA A 684 1.01 24.61 -11.57
N VAL A 685 0.83 25.41 -10.51
CA VAL A 685 1.03 24.95 -9.13
C VAL A 685 -0.01 23.92 -8.71
N ILE A 686 -1.29 24.11 -9.06
CA ILE A 686 -2.34 23.10 -8.82
C ILE A 686 -1.97 21.80 -9.52
N TYR A 687 -1.53 21.86 -10.77
CA TYR A 687 -1.08 20.68 -11.51
C TYR A 687 0.12 20.00 -10.83
N LEU A 688 1.14 20.77 -10.44
CA LEU A 688 2.32 20.28 -9.73
C LEU A 688 1.94 19.63 -8.41
N GLN A 689 1.14 20.29 -7.58
CA GLN A 689 0.66 19.76 -6.32
C GLN A 689 -0.09 18.45 -6.49
N LYS A 690 -1.07 18.39 -7.40
CA LYS A 690 -1.80 17.15 -7.70
C LYS A 690 -0.89 16.01 -8.20
N SER A 691 0.28 16.34 -8.75
CA SER A 691 1.27 15.34 -9.18
C SER A 691 1.97 14.65 -8.01
N PHE A 692 2.21 15.37 -6.92
CA PHE A 692 3.01 14.90 -5.79
C PHE A 692 2.17 14.57 -4.54
N ARG A 693 1.10 15.32 -4.26
CA ARG A 693 0.18 15.16 -3.11
C ARG A 693 -1.22 15.71 -3.40
N PRO A 694 -2.18 14.86 -3.82
CA PRO A 694 -3.56 15.28 -4.04
C PRO A 694 -4.28 15.85 -2.79
N SER A 695 -3.91 15.39 -1.59
CA SER A 695 -4.56 15.80 -0.32
C SER A 695 -4.10 17.16 0.25
N ALA A 696 -3.13 17.84 -0.37
CA ALA A 696 -2.56 19.08 0.13
C ALA A 696 -3.33 20.37 -0.28
N GLU A 697 -4.56 20.23 -0.77
CA GLU A 697 -5.28 21.26 -1.55
C GLU A 697 -5.25 22.72 -1.02
N PRO A 698 -5.35 23.03 0.29
CA PRO A 698 -5.34 24.42 0.76
C PRO A 698 -4.00 25.16 0.53
N SER A 699 -2.88 24.45 0.45
CA SER A 699 -1.58 25.10 0.23
C SER A 699 -1.40 25.66 -1.18
N ALA A 700 -2.23 25.24 -2.15
CA ALA A 700 -2.25 25.84 -3.49
C ALA A 700 -2.56 27.33 -3.46
N LEU A 701 -3.31 27.81 -2.47
CA LEU A 701 -3.63 29.25 -2.31
C LEU A 701 -2.39 30.11 -2.10
N ILE A 702 -1.27 29.55 -1.62
CA ILE A 702 0.01 30.27 -1.51
C ILE A 702 0.48 30.75 -2.89
N SER A 703 0.19 30.03 -3.97
CA SER A 703 0.54 30.44 -5.34
C SER A 703 -0.19 31.70 -5.79
N ILE A 704 -1.36 32.02 -5.23
CA ILE A 704 -2.10 33.26 -5.54
C ILE A 704 -1.31 34.49 -5.07
N LEU A 705 -0.50 34.36 -4.01
CA LEU A 705 0.38 35.45 -3.58
C LEU A 705 1.47 35.77 -4.63
N LEU A 706 1.76 34.84 -5.55
CA LEU A 706 2.68 35.06 -6.66
C LEU A 706 2.01 35.76 -7.86
N ALA A 707 0.68 35.74 -7.93
CA ALA A 707 -0.09 36.29 -9.05
C ALA A 707 0.15 37.80 -9.25
N LEU A 708 0.13 38.59 -8.16
CA LEU A 708 0.45 40.03 -8.17
C LEU A 708 1.80 40.33 -7.52
N SER A 709 2.80 39.47 -7.77
CA SER A 709 4.13 39.58 -7.19
C SER A 709 4.96 40.72 -7.79
N TYR A 710 6.04 41.08 -7.09
CA TYR A 710 7.06 42.01 -7.58
C TYR A 710 7.54 41.69 -9.00
N VAL A 711 7.72 40.40 -9.32
CA VAL A 711 8.18 39.91 -10.62
C VAL A 711 7.21 40.25 -11.75
N LEU A 712 5.89 40.25 -11.49
CA LEU A 712 4.89 40.68 -12.48
C LEU A 712 4.98 42.19 -12.74
N PHE A 713 5.09 42.99 -11.67
CA PHE A 713 5.18 44.46 -11.79
C PHE A 713 6.49 44.93 -12.44
N MET A 714 7.58 44.17 -12.30
CA MET A 714 8.79 44.39 -13.08
C MET A 714 8.57 44.15 -14.59
N GLY A 715 7.57 43.34 -14.97
CA GLY A 715 7.30 43.01 -16.36
C GLY A 715 8.00 41.74 -16.84
N PHE A 716 8.52 40.88 -15.96
CA PHE A 716 9.25 39.65 -16.34
C PHE A 716 8.33 38.53 -16.86
N PHE A 717 7.53 38.79 -17.89
CA PHE A 717 6.51 37.88 -18.43
C PHE A 717 7.12 36.55 -18.91
N ASN A 718 8.24 36.62 -19.63
CA ASN A 718 9.00 35.47 -20.08
C ASN A 718 9.43 34.55 -18.92
N PHE A 719 9.91 35.13 -17.81
CA PHE A 719 10.27 34.37 -16.61
C PHE A 719 9.04 33.72 -15.94
N ILE A 720 7.91 34.44 -15.85
CA ILE A 720 6.68 33.93 -15.24
C ILE A 720 6.13 32.75 -16.03
N ILE A 721 6.04 32.88 -17.35
CA ILE A 721 5.61 31.81 -18.26
C ILE A 721 6.59 30.63 -18.17
N GLY A 722 7.90 30.90 -18.23
CA GLY A 722 8.94 29.87 -18.05
C GLY A 722 8.84 29.14 -16.70
N SER A 723 8.52 29.86 -15.63
CA SER A 723 8.33 29.29 -14.28
C SER A 723 7.06 28.44 -14.18
N ALA A 724 5.97 28.85 -14.83
CA ALA A 724 4.76 28.03 -14.92
C ALA A 724 5.04 26.74 -15.70
N LEU A 725 5.76 26.84 -16.84
CA LEU A 725 6.20 25.68 -17.61
C LEU A 725 7.18 24.79 -16.82
N PHE A 726 8.05 25.35 -15.98
CA PHE A 726 8.90 24.60 -15.04
C PHE A 726 8.05 23.72 -14.10
N ALA A 727 6.99 24.29 -13.49
CA ALA A 727 6.11 23.52 -12.60
C ALA A 727 5.33 22.43 -13.36
N VAL A 728 4.89 22.72 -14.60
CA VAL A 728 4.27 21.73 -15.49
C VAL A 728 5.26 20.63 -15.87
N ALA A 729 6.49 20.96 -16.24
CA ALA A 729 7.53 20.00 -16.61
C ALA A 729 7.90 19.08 -15.44
N LEU A 730 8.04 19.62 -14.23
CA LEU A 730 8.33 18.84 -13.04
C LEU A 730 7.20 17.86 -12.71
N GLY A 731 5.94 18.32 -12.75
CA GLY A 731 4.77 17.46 -12.57
C GLY A 731 4.60 16.42 -13.69
N TYR A 732 4.83 16.81 -14.94
CA TYR A 732 4.77 15.93 -16.12
C TYR A 732 5.81 14.81 -16.03
N TRP A 733 7.06 15.15 -15.73
CA TRP A 733 8.15 14.18 -15.54
C TRP A 733 7.88 13.26 -14.36
N TRP A 734 7.29 13.77 -13.27
CA TRP A 734 6.97 12.96 -12.10
C TRP A 734 5.89 11.91 -12.39
N ARG A 735 4.80 12.32 -13.07
CA ARG A 735 3.64 11.47 -13.38
C ARG A 735 3.92 10.41 -14.44
N ARG A 736 4.78 10.70 -15.43
CA ARG A 736 5.02 9.80 -16.56
C ARG A 736 6.30 8.99 -16.39
N ARG A 737 6.19 7.66 -16.60
CA ARG A 737 7.30 6.71 -16.45
C ARG A 737 7.55 5.84 -17.70
N ASN A 738 6.88 6.15 -18.82
CA ASN A 738 6.99 5.43 -20.09
C ASN A 738 8.07 6.00 -21.02
N ALA A 739 8.64 5.19 -21.93
CA ALA A 739 9.69 5.67 -22.85
C ALA A 739 9.29 6.90 -23.70
N HIS A 740 7.99 7.14 -23.90
CA HIS A 740 7.48 8.26 -24.69
C HIS A 740 7.35 9.58 -23.92
N TYR A 741 7.60 9.60 -22.59
CA TYR A 741 7.59 10.87 -21.86
C TYR A 741 8.65 11.84 -22.40
N LEU A 742 9.76 11.33 -22.94
CA LEU A 742 10.89 12.11 -23.41
C LEU A 742 10.51 13.12 -24.49
N TYR A 743 9.63 12.78 -25.44
CA TYR A 743 9.19 13.71 -26.47
C TYR A 743 8.46 14.92 -25.88
N GLY A 744 7.52 14.66 -24.96
CA GLY A 744 6.82 15.74 -24.27
C GLY A 744 7.73 16.53 -23.33
N LEU A 745 8.69 15.87 -22.67
CA LEU A 745 9.67 16.53 -21.82
C LEU A 745 10.60 17.45 -22.62
N TYR A 746 11.13 16.99 -23.75
CA TYR A 746 11.95 17.84 -24.63
C TYR A 746 11.15 18.99 -25.22
N GLY A 747 9.89 18.76 -25.61
CA GLY A 747 8.99 19.84 -26.04
C GLY A 747 8.81 20.91 -24.96
N LEU A 748 8.59 20.49 -23.70
CA LEU A 748 8.52 21.40 -22.56
C LEU A 748 9.85 22.10 -22.29
N LEU A 749 10.98 21.40 -22.34
CA LEU A 749 12.31 21.97 -22.14
C LEU A 749 12.65 23.02 -23.21
N ILE A 750 12.29 22.78 -24.48
CA ILE A 750 12.43 23.77 -25.57
C ILE A 750 11.56 24.99 -25.28
N ALA A 751 10.29 24.79 -24.90
CA ALA A 751 9.39 25.89 -24.57
C ALA A 751 9.89 26.71 -23.36
N ILE A 752 10.46 26.04 -22.34
CA ILE A 752 11.06 26.71 -21.19
C ILE A 752 12.32 27.47 -21.60
N TYR A 753 13.20 26.88 -22.41
CA TYR A 753 14.41 27.55 -22.90
C TYR A 753 14.04 28.82 -23.69
N LEU A 754 13.12 28.72 -24.65
CA LEU A 754 12.64 29.88 -25.42
C LEU A 754 11.96 30.94 -24.55
N SER A 755 11.43 30.55 -23.40
CA SER A 755 10.83 31.48 -22.45
C SER A 755 11.88 32.15 -21.58
N HIS A 756 12.73 31.40 -20.88
CA HIS A 756 13.73 31.97 -19.96
C HIS A 756 14.82 30.96 -19.56
N ASP A 757 16.08 31.40 -19.52
CA ASP A 757 17.25 30.56 -19.20
C ASP A 757 17.29 30.01 -17.77
N LEU A 758 17.03 30.86 -16.76
CA LEU A 758 17.03 30.45 -15.36
C LEU A 758 15.94 29.42 -15.06
N ALA A 759 14.73 29.58 -15.61
CA ALA A 759 13.65 28.60 -15.43
C ALA A 759 14.04 27.25 -16.04
N PHE A 760 14.73 27.28 -17.18
CA PHE A 760 15.26 26.09 -17.84
C PHE A 760 16.36 25.40 -17.00
N ALA A 761 17.35 26.15 -16.54
CA ALA A 761 18.40 25.65 -15.64
C ALA A 761 17.82 25.06 -14.35
N ALA A 762 16.86 25.75 -13.74
CA ALA A 762 16.13 25.28 -12.57
C ALA A 762 15.36 23.98 -12.85
N THR A 763 14.78 23.82 -14.05
CA THR A 763 14.09 22.58 -14.46
C THR A 763 15.06 21.41 -14.51
N LEU A 764 16.22 21.58 -15.16
CA LEU A 764 17.24 20.53 -15.24
C LEU A 764 17.77 20.15 -13.86
N LEU A 765 18.05 21.15 -13.01
CA LEU A 765 18.51 20.92 -11.64
C LEU A 765 17.45 20.17 -10.82
N ALA A 766 16.19 20.61 -10.85
CA ALA A 766 15.11 20.00 -10.09
C ALA A 766 14.87 18.55 -10.52
N ILE A 767 14.81 18.28 -11.82
CA ILE A 767 14.66 16.91 -12.34
C ILE A 767 15.87 16.06 -11.97
N GLY A 768 17.09 16.60 -12.08
CA GLY A 768 18.32 15.90 -11.69
C GLY A 768 18.35 15.53 -10.20
N VAL A 769 17.97 16.46 -9.32
CA VAL A 769 17.86 16.21 -7.87
C VAL A 769 16.82 15.13 -7.58
N LEU A 770 15.62 15.24 -8.17
CA LEU A 770 14.59 14.24 -7.97
C LEU A 770 15.00 12.87 -8.53
N ALA A 771 15.69 12.83 -9.68
CA ALA A 771 16.20 11.60 -10.27
C ALA A 771 17.27 10.94 -9.38
N ALA A 772 18.15 11.74 -8.75
CA ALA A 772 19.14 11.23 -7.80
C ALA A 772 18.48 10.63 -6.54
N VAL A 773 17.49 11.33 -5.97
CA VAL A 773 16.73 10.86 -4.80
C VAL A 773 16.00 9.54 -5.11
N GLU A 774 15.41 9.44 -6.29
CA GLU A 774 14.71 8.24 -6.78
C GLU A 774 15.64 7.17 -7.38
N ARG A 775 16.97 7.37 -7.34
CA ARG A 775 17.98 6.47 -7.93
C ARG A 775 17.75 6.14 -9.42
N ARG A 776 17.17 7.07 -10.18
CA ARG A 776 16.89 6.96 -11.63
C ARG A 776 18.05 7.48 -12.47
N TRP A 777 19.20 6.83 -12.38
CA TRP A 777 20.45 7.31 -13.00
C TRP A 777 20.38 7.49 -14.53
N ARG A 778 19.53 6.72 -15.22
CA ARG A 778 19.32 6.84 -16.68
C ARG A 778 18.88 8.25 -17.12
N VAL A 779 18.19 8.99 -16.25
CA VAL A 779 17.71 10.34 -16.56
C VAL A 779 18.86 11.32 -16.79
N PHE A 780 20.02 11.12 -16.15
CA PHE A 780 21.18 11.96 -16.41
C PHE A 780 21.71 11.81 -17.84
N ALA A 781 21.67 10.60 -18.40
CA ALA A 781 22.02 10.38 -19.80
C ALA A 781 20.98 10.98 -20.76
N GLU A 782 19.69 10.92 -20.41
CA GLU A 782 18.61 11.51 -21.20
C GLU A 782 18.66 13.04 -21.21
N LEU A 783 19.06 13.67 -20.10
CA LEU A 783 19.22 15.11 -20.00
C LEU A 783 20.59 15.61 -20.49
N ALA A 784 21.58 14.72 -20.66
CA ALA A 784 22.95 15.09 -21.03
C ALA A 784 23.05 15.93 -22.32
N PRO A 785 22.33 15.64 -23.43
CA PRO A 785 22.41 16.47 -24.63
C PRO A 785 21.95 17.91 -24.38
N VAL A 786 20.85 18.06 -23.65
CA VAL A 786 20.24 19.35 -23.33
C VAL A 786 21.12 20.13 -22.34
N PHE A 787 21.66 19.43 -21.34
CA PHE A 787 22.59 20.00 -20.37
C PHE A 787 23.91 20.45 -21.03
N LEU A 788 24.43 19.68 -21.98
CA LEU A 788 25.67 20.02 -22.69
C LEU A 788 25.50 21.28 -23.55
N ILE A 789 24.38 21.41 -24.26
CA ILE A 789 24.05 22.61 -25.02
C ILE A 789 23.97 23.83 -24.09
N PHE A 790 23.30 23.68 -22.96
CA PHE A 790 23.21 24.74 -21.94
C PHE A 790 24.58 25.13 -21.38
N LEU A 791 25.43 24.15 -21.10
CA LEU A 791 26.77 24.38 -20.58
C LEU A 791 27.65 25.10 -21.61
N LEU A 792 27.57 24.73 -22.88
CA LEU A 792 28.28 25.41 -23.96
C LEU A 792 27.81 26.86 -24.12
N ASP A 793 26.50 27.11 -24.11
CA ASP A 793 25.94 28.48 -24.12
C ASP A 793 26.47 29.29 -22.93
N ALA A 794 26.39 28.74 -21.72
CA ALA A 794 26.85 29.40 -20.50
C ALA A 794 28.36 29.72 -20.52
N LEU A 795 29.19 28.83 -21.06
CA LEU A 795 30.65 29.02 -21.16
C LEU A 795 31.04 30.08 -22.19
N THR A 796 30.21 30.35 -23.19
CA THR A 796 30.45 31.38 -24.20
C THR A 796 30.07 32.80 -23.76
N ARG A 797 29.44 32.95 -22.58
CA ARG A 797 29.07 34.27 -22.05
C ARG A 797 30.30 35.00 -21.47
N PRO A 798 30.47 36.31 -21.75
CA PRO A 798 31.63 37.07 -21.30
C PRO A 798 31.75 37.10 -19.76
N HIS A 799 33.00 37.05 -19.26
CA HIS A 799 33.30 37.07 -17.83
C HIS A 799 33.14 38.48 -17.24
N SER A 800 32.08 38.65 -16.45
CA SER A 800 31.68 39.88 -15.76
C SER A 800 31.94 39.79 -14.24
N GLN A 801 32.10 40.93 -13.57
CA GLN A 801 32.24 40.94 -12.10
C GLN A 801 30.93 40.54 -11.43
N GLN A 802 30.99 39.56 -10.52
CA GLN A 802 29.83 39.11 -9.74
C GLN A 802 29.58 40.05 -8.56
N LEU A 803 28.32 40.46 -8.38
CA LEU A 803 27.88 41.36 -7.32
C LEU A 803 27.08 40.59 -6.28
N PHE A 804 27.52 40.61 -5.02
CA PHE A 804 26.82 39.95 -3.90
C PHE A 804 26.10 40.97 -3.01
N ARG A 805 24.95 40.58 -2.46
CA ARG A 805 24.20 41.38 -1.49
C ARG A 805 24.45 40.88 -0.07
N SER A 806 24.30 41.76 0.91
CA SER A 806 24.48 41.39 2.32
C SER A 806 23.34 40.50 2.82
N PHE A 807 23.59 39.68 3.84
CA PHE A 807 22.56 38.85 4.47
C PHE A 807 21.36 39.70 4.97
N ARG A 808 21.63 40.89 5.51
CA ARG A 808 20.58 41.84 5.96
C ARG A 808 19.66 42.27 4.83
N TRP A 809 20.21 42.46 3.62
CA TRP A 809 19.41 42.78 2.44
C TRP A 809 18.47 41.62 2.09
N HIS A 810 18.97 40.39 2.07
CA HIS A 810 18.17 39.19 1.77
C HIS A 810 17.00 39.00 2.76
N LEU A 811 17.24 39.23 4.06
CA LEU A 811 16.19 39.11 5.07
C LEU A 811 15.11 40.18 4.92
N ARG A 812 15.52 41.44 4.68
CA ARG A 812 14.59 42.54 4.43
C ARG A 812 13.77 42.30 3.16
N HIS A 813 14.42 41.80 2.11
CA HIS A 813 13.79 41.57 0.82
C HIS A 813 12.83 40.37 0.84
N LEU A 814 13.15 39.31 1.59
CA LEU A 814 12.26 38.17 1.83
C LEU A 814 10.92 38.61 2.45
N LEU A 815 10.97 39.54 3.43
CA LEU A 815 9.80 40.11 4.08
C LEU A 815 8.99 41.04 3.16
N SER A 816 9.59 41.67 2.16
CA SER A 816 8.88 42.53 1.20
C SER A 816 8.39 41.78 -0.04
N PHE A 817 8.96 40.60 -0.34
CA PHE A 817 8.65 39.84 -1.55
C PHE A 817 7.24 39.24 -1.53
N LEU A 818 6.85 38.64 -0.40
CA LEU A 818 5.50 38.10 -0.21
C LEU A 818 4.52 39.26 0.05
N ALA A 819 3.37 39.25 -0.60
CA ALA A 819 2.34 40.31 -0.50
C ALA A 819 2.81 41.70 -0.98
N SER A 820 3.53 41.75 -2.11
CA SER A 820 3.74 42.98 -2.89
C SER A 820 4.26 44.18 -2.08
N GLY A 821 5.18 43.94 -1.14
CA GLY A 821 5.79 44.97 -0.28
C GLY A 821 5.02 45.30 1.02
N GLN A 822 3.91 44.61 1.30
CA GLN A 822 3.09 44.82 2.51
C GLN A 822 3.58 43.96 3.68
N ILE A 823 4.49 44.52 4.48
CA ILE A 823 5.23 43.81 5.54
C ILE A 823 4.32 43.00 6.49
N VAL A 824 3.18 43.55 6.92
CA VAL A 824 2.27 42.86 7.87
C VAL A 824 1.65 41.60 7.25
N LEU A 825 1.17 41.69 6.01
CA LEU A 825 0.59 40.57 5.28
C LEU A 825 1.67 39.54 4.91
N ALA A 826 2.87 40.01 4.60
CA ALA A 826 4.02 39.16 4.34
C ALA A 826 4.40 38.31 5.56
N ILE A 827 4.45 38.91 6.75
CA ILE A 827 4.73 38.19 8.00
C ILE A 827 3.67 37.11 8.26
N ALA A 828 2.38 37.43 8.03
CA ALA A 828 1.30 36.45 8.16
C ALA A 828 1.44 35.29 7.17
N ALA A 829 1.73 35.57 5.89
CA ALA A 829 1.97 34.56 4.88
C ALA A 829 3.17 33.66 5.23
N ILE A 830 4.28 34.24 5.66
CA ILE A 830 5.48 33.51 6.09
C ILE A 830 5.17 32.63 7.29
N ALA A 831 4.43 33.13 8.29
CA ALA A 831 4.04 32.34 9.46
C ALA A 831 3.23 31.10 9.06
N ILE A 832 2.26 31.25 8.15
CA ILE A 832 1.46 30.13 7.62
C ILE A 832 2.35 29.12 6.89
N VAL A 833 3.27 29.58 6.04
CA VAL A 833 4.24 28.74 5.33
C VAL A 833 5.12 27.97 6.31
N VAL A 834 5.73 28.65 7.29
CA VAL A 834 6.62 28.04 8.30
C VAL A 834 5.87 27.00 9.13
N VAL A 835 4.66 27.31 9.59
CA VAL A 835 3.81 26.34 10.31
C VAL A 835 3.54 25.11 9.43
N GLY A 836 3.26 25.31 8.14
CA GLY A 836 3.09 24.22 7.18
C GLY A 836 4.34 23.37 7.00
N ILE A 837 5.52 23.99 6.85
CA ILE A 837 6.81 23.29 6.74
C ILE A 837 7.04 22.43 7.98
N VAL A 838 6.95 23.02 9.17
CA VAL A 838 7.18 22.33 10.45
C VAL A 838 6.21 21.17 10.62
N PHE A 839 4.91 21.39 10.37
CA PHE A 839 3.91 20.34 10.46
C PHE A 839 4.20 19.19 9.48
N SER A 840 4.66 19.51 8.27
CA SER A 840 5.01 18.52 7.26
C SER A 840 6.18 17.64 7.69
N PHE A 841 7.20 18.19 8.34
CA PHE A 841 8.33 17.41 8.87
C PHE A 841 7.97 16.57 10.09
N VAL A 842 7.06 17.06 10.94
CA VAL A 842 6.68 16.37 12.19
C VAL A 842 5.71 15.21 11.94
N ARG A 843 4.75 15.36 11.01
CA ARG A 843 3.64 14.42 10.83
C ARG A 843 3.65 13.64 9.52
N SER A 844 4.45 14.06 8.53
CA SER A 844 4.49 13.43 7.21
C SER A 844 5.93 13.06 6.84
N ARG A 845 6.14 12.00 6.06
CA ARG A 845 7.45 11.77 5.44
C ARG A 845 7.71 12.90 4.43
N PRO A 846 8.85 13.59 4.46
CA PRO A 846 9.12 14.69 3.52
C PRO A 846 9.14 14.16 2.09
N ASN A 847 8.43 14.85 1.20
CA ASN A 847 8.40 14.55 -0.23
C ASN A 847 9.74 14.99 -0.86
N PRO A 848 10.28 14.26 -1.86
CA PRO A 848 11.49 14.66 -2.59
C PRO A 848 11.51 16.13 -3.09
N VAL A 849 10.36 16.72 -3.42
CA VAL A 849 10.28 18.14 -3.83
C VAL A 849 10.71 19.11 -2.73
N ALA A 850 10.62 18.73 -1.45
CA ALA A 850 11.11 19.54 -0.34
C ALA A 850 12.61 19.83 -0.46
N ILE A 851 13.38 18.89 -1.01
CA ILE A 851 14.81 19.06 -1.26
C ILE A 851 15.04 20.10 -2.37
N VAL A 852 14.22 20.08 -3.43
CA VAL A 852 14.27 21.09 -4.50
C VAL A 852 13.97 22.48 -3.96
N SER A 853 12.90 22.63 -3.15
CA SER A 853 12.58 23.91 -2.50
C SER A 853 13.73 24.39 -1.60
N ALA A 854 14.35 23.49 -0.83
CA ALA A 854 15.47 23.83 0.04
C ALA A 854 16.72 24.27 -0.74
N ILE A 855 17.02 23.63 -1.87
CA ILE A 855 18.15 24.00 -2.74
C ILE A 855 17.94 25.41 -3.32
N PHE A 856 16.76 25.72 -3.84
CA PHE A 856 16.48 27.07 -4.35
C PHE A 856 16.51 28.12 -3.24
N PHE A 857 15.99 27.80 -2.05
CA PHE A 857 16.04 28.70 -0.90
C PHE A 857 17.46 28.95 -0.42
N LEU A 858 18.35 27.94 -0.43
CA LEU A 858 19.75 28.12 -0.09
C LEU A 858 20.47 28.95 -1.16
N ALA A 859 20.21 28.66 -2.44
CA ALA A 859 20.77 29.41 -3.56
C ALA A 859 20.40 30.89 -3.51
N TYR A 860 19.19 31.23 -3.00
CA TYR A 860 18.79 32.62 -2.78
C TYR A 860 19.76 33.42 -1.91
N PHE A 861 20.46 32.82 -0.93
CA PHE A 861 21.40 33.55 -0.07
C PHE A 861 22.84 33.58 -0.59
N VAL A 862 23.19 32.64 -1.48
CA VAL A 862 24.58 32.40 -1.89
C VAL A 862 24.84 32.83 -3.33
N ALA A 863 23.81 32.86 -4.18
CA ALA A 863 23.94 33.26 -5.56
C ALA A 863 24.28 34.76 -5.69
N PRO A 864 25.13 35.14 -6.66
CA PRO A 864 25.37 36.54 -6.97
C PRO A 864 24.07 37.21 -7.40
N TRP A 865 23.83 38.42 -6.92
CA TRP A 865 22.62 39.19 -7.26
C TRP A 865 22.60 39.64 -8.70
N GLY A 866 23.77 39.89 -9.26
CA GLY A 866 23.93 40.05 -10.68
C GLY A 866 25.38 40.16 -11.06
N TYR A 867 25.62 40.57 -12.29
CA TYR A 867 26.96 40.82 -12.77
C TYR A 867 27.05 42.13 -13.58
N SER A 868 28.22 42.75 -13.56
CA SER A 868 28.51 43.98 -14.30
C SER A 868 29.50 43.75 -15.44
N GLY A 869 29.17 44.25 -16.62
CA GLY A 869 30.05 44.35 -17.79
C GLY A 869 30.17 45.81 -18.22
N GLU A 870 31.35 46.25 -18.67
CA GLU A 870 31.64 47.59 -19.24
C GLU A 870 30.85 48.78 -18.64
N GLY A 871 30.69 48.83 -17.31
CA GLY A 871 30.04 49.94 -16.59
C GLY A 871 28.53 49.86 -16.39
N TRP A 872 27.84 48.84 -16.93
CA TRP A 872 26.39 48.62 -16.74
C TRP A 872 26.12 47.28 -16.04
N VAL A 873 25.12 47.23 -15.16
CA VAL A 873 24.66 45.97 -14.54
C VAL A 873 23.79 45.24 -15.56
N GLN A 874 24.35 44.20 -16.20
CA GLN A 874 23.69 43.50 -17.31
C GLN A 874 22.67 42.45 -16.85
N ALA A 875 22.76 41.94 -15.60
CA ALA A 875 21.83 40.93 -15.10
C ALA A 875 21.69 40.93 -13.56
N GLY A 876 21.21 42.03 -12.98
CA GLY A 876 20.67 41.99 -11.61
C GLY A 876 19.43 41.10 -11.54
N TRP A 877 18.95 40.73 -10.35
CA TRP A 877 17.65 40.07 -10.10
C TRP A 877 17.62 38.53 -10.02
N LEU A 878 18.77 37.85 -9.89
CA LEU A 878 18.82 36.38 -9.76
C LEU A 878 18.15 35.90 -8.47
N ASN A 879 18.39 36.57 -7.33
CA ASN A 879 17.87 36.16 -6.03
C ASN A 879 16.32 36.21 -6.02
N GLU A 880 15.72 37.27 -6.56
CA GLU A 880 14.28 37.49 -6.62
C GLU A 880 13.59 36.38 -7.43
N ARG A 881 14.21 35.93 -8.52
CA ARG A 881 13.74 34.81 -9.34
C ARG A 881 13.90 33.45 -8.63
N LEU A 882 15.00 33.22 -7.92
CA LEU A 882 15.19 32.01 -7.10
C LEU A 882 14.18 31.93 -5.94
N LEU A 883 13.86 33.08 -5.32
CA LEU A 883 12.85 33.17 -4.30
C LEU A 883 11.46 32.86 -4.87
N PHE A 884 11.14 33.36 -6.08
CA PHE A 884 9.91 33.01 -6.79
C PHE A 884 9.77 31.49 -7.00
N LEU A 885 10.81 30.84 -7.53
CA LEU A 885 10.82 29.38 -7.76
C LEU A 885 10.75 28.58 -6.46
N THR A 886 11.35 29.10 -5.38
CA THR A 886 11.22 28.50 -4.04
C THR A 886 9.77 28.47 -3.62
N VAL A 887 9.08 29.63 -3.62
CA VAL A 887 7.67 29.73 -3.20
C VAL A 887 6.75 28.91 -4.11
N LEU A 888 7.03 28.87 -5.41
CA LEU A 888 6.28 28.12 -6.41
C LEU A 888 6.23 26.61 -6.11
N THR A 889 7.30 26.03 -5.54
CA THR A 889 7.39 24.58 -5.28
C THR A 889 6.82 24.16 -3.93
N LEU A 890 6.63 25.09 -2.99
CA LEU A 890 6.14 24.79 -1.63
C LEU A 890 4.80 24.04 -1.59
N PRO A 891 3.77 24.41 -2.38
CA PRO A 891 2.46 23.75 -2.32
C PRO A 891 2.49 22.28 -2.71
N ALA A 892 3.54 21.81 -3.40
CA ALA A 892 3.68 20.43 -3.81
C ALA A 892 3.99 19.47 -2.65
N TRP A 893 4.46 19.97 -1.51
CA TRP A 893 4.87 19.14 -0.39
C TRP A 893 4.39 19.62 0.98
N ILE A 894 4.12 20.91 1.17
CA ILE A 894 3.62 21.46 2.43
C ILE A 894 2.17 21.04 2.71
N VAL A 895 1.94 20.60 3.94
CA VAL A 895 0.62 20.33 4.52
C VAL A 895 0.32 21.34 5.62
N LEU A 896 -0.82 22.01 5.52
CA LEU A 896 -1.28 22.99 6.51
C LEU A 896 -2.13 22.31 7.60
N PRO A 897 -1.86 22.55 8.90
CA PRO A 897 -2.71 22.04 9.96
C PRO A 897 -4.07 22.74 9.95
N ARG A 898 -5.14 22.00 10.27
CA ARG A 898 -6.53 22.51 10.31
C ARG A 898 -6.92 23.24 9.00
N PRO A 899 -7.18 22.49 7.91
CA PRO A 899 -7.28 23.03 6.55
C PRO A 899 -8.32 24.14 6.38
N ALA A 900 -9.45 24.07 7.09
CA ALA A 900 -10.47 25.13 7.07
C ALA A 900 -9.94 26.47 7.61
N ILE A 901 -9.24 26.45 8.75
CA ILE A 901 -8.68 27.67 9.36
C ILE A 901 -7.56 28.22 8.47
N ALA A 902 -6.68 27.35 7.99
CA ALA A 902 -5.59 27.75 7.11
C ALA A 902 -6.09 28.39 5.80
N MET A 903 -7.18 27.85 5.23
CA MET A 903 -7.83 28.40 4.05
C MET A 903 -8.39 29.80 4.30
N THR A 904 -9.12 29.99 5.41
CA THR A 904 -9.68 31.31 5.77
C THR A 904 -8.57 32.34 5.99
N LEU A 905 -7.50 31.98 6.69
CA LEU A 905 -6.36 32.87 6.93
C LEU A 905 -5.65 33.23 5.62
N LEU A 906 -5.39 32.27 4.74
CA LEU A 906 -4.79 32.53 3.42
C LEU A 906 -5.69 33.42 2.57
N ALA A 907 -6.99 33.14 2.51
CA ALA A 907 -7.95 33.96 1.77
C ALA A 907 -7.98 35.40 2.29
N ALA A 908 -7.94 35.60 3.61
CA ALA A 908 -7.89 36.94 4.21
C ALA A 908 -6.59 37.69 3.86
N VAL A 909 -5.44 37.01 3.91
CA VAL A 909 -4.14 37.61 3.52
C VAL A 909 -4.14 37.99 2.03
N ILE A 910 -4.67 37.10 1.16
CA ILE A 910 -4.77 37.34 -0.29
C ILE A 910 -5.70 38.52 -0.58
N ALA A 911 -6.89 38.55 0.02
CA ALA A 911 -7.87 39.62 -0.16
C ALA A 911 -7.31 40.97 0.31
N GLY A 912 -6.64 41.00 1.47
CA GLY A 912 -5.95 42.19 1.96
C GLY A 912 -4.85 42.66 1.02
N ASN A 913 -4.06 41.73 0.46
CA ASN A 913 -3.02 42.07 -0.51
C ASN A 913 -3.64 42.69 -1.77
N PHE A 914 -4.68 42.05 -2.33
CA PHE A 914 -5.36 42.53 -3.53
C PHE A 914 -5.98 43.91 -3.33
N ALA A 915 -6.64 44.17 -2.21
CA ALA A 915 -7.23 45.47 -1.93
C ALA A 915 -6.17 46.59 -1.92
N LEU A 916 -5.02 46.35 -1.29
CA LEU A 916 -3.92 47.32 -1.23
C LEU A 916 -3.24 47.50 -2.60
N THR A 917 -2.97 46.40 -3.30
CA THR A 917 -2.38 46.44 -4.64
C THR A 917 -3.32 47.14 -5.64
N PHE A 918 -4.63 46.96 -5.53
CA PHE A 918 -5.62 47.62 -6.37
C PHE A 918 -5.52 49.16 -6.29
N VAL A 919 -5.37 49.69 -5.07
CA VAL A 919 -5.22 51.13 -4.85
C VAL A 919 -3.95 51.67 -5.51
N GLU A 920 -2.84 50.93 -5.42
CA GLU A 920 -1.58 51.32 -6.06
C GLU A 920 -1.64 51.23 -7.59
N ILE A 921 -2.33 50.23 -8.13
CA ILE A 921 -2.63 50.12 -9.57
C ILE A 921 -3.44 51.32 -10.04
N ALA A 922 -4.49 51.70 -9.30
CA ALA A 922 -5.36 52.82 -9.66
C ALA A 922 -4.58 54.15 -9.75
N LYS A 923 -3.74 54.43 -8.75
CA LYS A 923 -2.88 55.62 -8.72
C LYS A 923 -1.90 55.65 -9.90
N SER A 924 -1.26 54.52 -10.17
CA SER A 924 -0.29 54.41 -11.27
C SER A 924 -0.96 54.51 -12.64
N SER A 925 -2.13 53.90 -12.80
CA SER A 925 -2.90 53.94 -14.04
C SER A 925 -3.33 55.36 -14.40
N ALA A 926 -3.78 56.15 -13.41
CA ALA A 926 -4.09 57.56 -13.59
C ALA A 926 -2.86 58.37 -14.03
N TYR A 927 -1.70 58.11 -13.40
CA TYR A 927 -0.44 58.76 -13.75
C TYR A 927 0.03 58.43 -15.17
N ILE A 928 0.02 57.13 -15.55
CA ILE A 928 0.38 56.68 -16.90
C ILE A 928 -0.59 57.26 -17.92
N GLY A 929 -1.89 57.28 -17.59
CA GLY A 929 -2.91 57.87 -18.42
C GLY A 929 -2.68 59.35 -18.70
N GLU A 930 -2.27 60.12 -17.70
CA GLU A 930 -1.88 61.53 -17.86
C GLU A 930 -0.72 61.69 -18.84
N VAL A 931 0.37 60.93 -18.65
CA VAL A 931 1.59 61.01 -19.47
C VAL A 931 1.36 60.57 -20.92
N THR A 932 0.48 59.59 -21.14
CA THR A 932 0.19 59.06 -22.48
C THR A 932 -0.83 59.88 -23.27
N ARG A 933 -1.48 60.91 -22.68
CA ARG A 933 -2.42 61.79 -23.42
C ARG A 933 -1.78 62.53 -24.59
N CYS A 934 -0.46 62.71 -24.60
CA CYS A 934 0.23 63.36 -25.72
C CYS A 934 0.45 62.44 -26.92
N ALA A 935 0.23 61.13 -26.78
CA ALA A 935 0.49 60.17 -27.86
C ALA A 935 -0.14 60.57 -29.21
N PRO A 936 -1.39 61.10 -29.27
CA PRO A 936 -1.98 61.58 -30.52
C PRO A 936 -1.20 62.72 -31.21
N LEU A 937 -0.48 63.55 -30.46
CA LEU A 937 0.28 64.71 -30.98
C LEU A 937 1.60 64.32 -31.64
N ILE A 938 2.09 63.11 -31.39
CA ILE A 938 3.30 62.58 -32.02
C ILE A 938 2.95 62.16 -33.46
N ARG A 939 3.67 62.74 -34.41
CA ARG A 939 3.49 62.49 -35.84
C ARG A 939 4.03 61.10 -36.21
N PRO A 940 3.46 60.42 -37.22
CA PRO A 940 4.09 59.26 -37.84
C PRO A 940 5.48 59.62 -38.40
N HIS A 941 6.36 58.63 -38.57
CA HIS A 941 7.73 58.83 -39.08
C HIS A 941 8.61 59.76 -38.21
N SER A 942 8.48 59.67 -36.90
CA SER A 942 9.25 60.48 -35.93
C SER A 942 10.13 59.60 -35.04
N THR A 943 11.16 60.21 -34.45
CA THR A 943 11.97 59.59 -33.38
C THR A 943 11.56 60.18 -32.04
N ILE A 944 11.43 59.35 -31.01
CA ILE A 944 10.97 59.79 -29.68
C ILE A 944 12.01 59.50 -28.60
N HIS A 945 12.13 60.42 -27.67
CA HIS A 945 12.91 60.30 -26.45
C HIS A 945 12.11 60.91 -25.30
N THR A 946 12.16 60.31 -24.12
CA THR A 946 11.48 60.81 -22.93
C THR A 946 12.45 61.19 -21.83
N TYR A 947 11.98 62.10 -20.97
CA TYR A 947 12.60 62.37 -19.69
C TYR A 947 11.50 62.39 -18.63
N PHE A 948 11.28 61.24 -17.99
CA PHE A 948 10.34 61.11 -16.89
C PHE A 948 11.07 61.07 -15.55
N PRO A 949 10.63 61.83 -14.54
CA PRO A 949 11.13 61.65 -13.18
C PRO A 949 10.78 60.25 -12.70
N LYS A 950 11.76 59.51 -12.17
CA LYS A 950 11.53 58.18 -11.60
C LYS A 950 10.53 58.27 -10.46
N SER A 951 9.37 57.65 -10.63
CA SER A 951 8.35 57.52 -9.58
C SER A 951 8.31 56.09 -9.09
N TYR A 952 8.67 55.88 -7.82
CA TYR A 952 8.62 54.58 -7.18
C TYR A 952 7.20 54.32 -6.66
N VAL A 953 6.64 53.18 -7.04
CA VAL A 953 5.34 52.71 -6.56
C VAL A 953 5.54 51.37 -5.85
N ARG A 954 4.65 51.02 -4.91
CA ARG A 954 4.66 49.68 -4.30
C ARG A 954 4.00 48.66 -5.22
N PRO A 955 4.56 47.43 -5.34
CA PRO A 955 5.86 46.99 -4.79
C PRO A 955 7.02 47.71 -5.46
N ASP A 956 8.11 48.04 -4.76
CA ASP A 956 9.23 48.95 -5.16
C ASP A 956 9.72 48.85 -6.64
N VAL A 957 8.89 49.30 -7.58
CA VAL A 957 9.11 49.30 -9.03
C VAL A 957 8.96 50.73 -9.57
N THR A 958 9.45 50.96 -10.78
CA THR A 958 9.33 52.24 -11.48
C THR A 958 8.49 52.07 -12.75
N PRO A 959 7.13 52.01 -12.68
CA PRO A 959 6.27 51.80 -13.85
C PRO A 959 6.42 52.86 -14.95
N THR A 960 7.08 53.97 -14.62
CA THR A 960 7.31 55.13 -15.48
C THR A 960 8.58 55.02 -16.33
N LEU A 961 9.44 54.04 -16.06
CA LEU A 961 10.80 53.98 -16.62
C LEU A 961 10.82 53.79 -18.13
N HIS A 962 9.89 53.01 -18.68
CA HIS A 962 9.86 52.64 -20.10
C HIS A 962 8.58 53.07 -20.82
N LEU A 963 7.85 54.06 -20.30
CA LEU A 963 6.56 54.49 -20.88
C LEU A 963 6.64 55.00 -22.33
N THR A 964 7.85 55.30 -22.80
CA THR A 964 8.19 55.62 -24.20
C THR A 964 7.59 54.63 -25.17
N GLY A 965 7.61 53.34 -24.84
CA GLY A 965 7.11 52.27 -25.69
C GLY A 965 5.64 52.46 -26.06
N TYR A 966 4.80 52.97 -25.15
CA TYR A 966 3.39 53.26 -25.46
C TYR A 966 3.19 54.39 -26.45
N LEU A 967 4.10 55.37 -26.45
CA LEU A 967 4.06 56.51 -27.37
C LEU A 967 4.48 56.10 -28.79
N GLY A 968 5.29 55.04 -28.91
CA GLY A 968 5.76 54.47 -30.17
C GLY A 968 4.80 53.48 -30.85
N LEU A 969 3.61 53.20 -30.29
CA LEU A 969 2.63 52.25 -30.84
C LEU A 969 1.80 52.85 -31.99
N LYS A 970 2.49 53.41 -32.98
CA LYS A 970 1.95 54.03 -34.18
C LYS A 970 2.85 53.74 -35.38
N GLU A 971 2.33 54.05 -36.56
CA GLU A 971 3.03 53.85 -37.83
C GLU A 971 4.40 54.55 -37.86
N ASP A 972 5.44 53.73 -38.02
CA ASP A 972 6.83 54.11 -38.28
C ASP A 972 7.48 55.07 -37.25
N ILE A 973 7.29 54.83 -35.95
CA ILE A 973 7.95 55.59 -34.87
C ILE A 973 9.10 54.78 -34.24
N VAL A 974 10.25 55.43 -34.04
CA VAL A 974 11.42 54.83 -33.36
C VAL A 974 11.54 55.37 -31.93
N ASP A 975 11.45 54.47 -30.95
CA ASP A 975 11.73 54.77 -29.54
C ASP A 975 13.23 54.65 -29.27
N LEU A 976 13.90 55.77 -28.94
CA LEU A 976 15.33 55.83 -28.68
C LEU A 976 15.71 55.44 -27.24
N ASP A 977 14.74 55.41 -26.32
CA ASP A 977 14.91 55.00 -24.92
C ASP A 977 14.73 53.47 -24.74
N ASN A 978 14.49 52.74 -25.83
CA ASN A 978 14.28 51.30 -25.79
C ASN A 978 15.56 50.56 -25.36
N TYR A 979 15.70 50.34 -24.06
CA TYR A 979 16.87 49.69 -23.45
C TYR A 979 17.10 48.26 -23.98
N GLU A 980 16.02 47.55 -24.36
CA GLU A 980 16.08 46.16 -24.83
C GLU A 980 16.85 46.06 -26.14
N ALA A 981 16.72 47.07 -27.01
CA ALA A 981 17.42 47.12 -28.29
C ALA A 981 18.94 47.38 -28.16
N TYR A 982 19.45 47.71 -26.97
CA TYR A 982 20.89 47.77 -26.67
C TYR A 982 21.45 46.44 -26.15
N LEU A 983 20.59 45.48 -25.82
CA LEU A 983 20.98 44.21 -25.21
C LEU A 983 20.92 43.07 -26.24
N PRO A 984 21.87 42.12 -26.21
CA PRO A 984 21.96 41.05 -27.21
C PRO A 984 20.88 39.97 -27.08
N ASP A 985 20.17 39.94 -25.96
CA ASP A 985 19.21 38.88 -25.58
C ASP A 985 17.74 39.26 -25.90
N PHE A 986 17.54 40.18 -26.85
CA PHE A 986 16.24 40.68 -27.26
C PHE A 986 16.07 40.66 -28.79
N PRO A 987 14.81 40.60 -29.29
CA PRO A 987 14.54 40.36 -30.72
C PRO A 987 14.81 41.56 -31.64
N LEU A 988 14.97 42.74 -31.07
CA LEU A 988 15.32 43.95 -31.80
C LEU A 988 16.67 44.44 -31.30
N ALA A 989 17.49 44.94 -32.21
CA ALA A 989 18.76 45.57 -31.90
C ALA A 989 18.88 46.88 -32.68
N TYR A 990 19.47 47.90 -32.07
CA TYR A 990 19.87 49.08 -32.84
C TYR A 990 20.94 48.70 -33.88
N ARG A 991 20.80 49.26 -35.07
CA ARG A 991 21.82 49.10 -36.12
C ARG A 991 23.10 49.84 -35.70
N ASN A 992 24.24 49.38 -36.19
CA ASN A 992 25.52 50.04 -35.91
C ASN A 992 25.73 51.31 -36.77
N ASP A 993 24.96 51.46 -37.85
CA ASP A 993 25.04 52.51 -38.87
C ASP A 993 23.89 53.52 -38.77
N VAL A 994 23.48 53.89 -37.56
CA VAL A 994 22.37 54.84 -37.31
C VAL A 994 22.66 56.22 -37.94
N PRO A 995 21.67 56.87 -38.59
CA PRO A 995 21.82 58.22 -39.12
C PRO A 995 22.26 59.24 -38.06
N SER A 996 23.20 60.13 -38.42
CA SER A 996 23.73 61.17 -37.52
C SER A 996 22.74 62.29 -37.18
N ARG A 997 21.64 62.40 -37.93
CA ARG A 997 20.53 63.33 -37.67
C ARG A 997 19.20 62.58 -37.64
N PRO A 998 18.48 62.56 -36.51
CA PRO A 998 17.16 61.97 -36.45
C PRO A 998 16.12 62.79 -37.23
N PRO A 999 15.19 62.15 -37.96
CA PRO A 999 13.98 62.81 -38.46
C PRO A 999 13.07 63.19 -37.29
N ASP A 1000 12.22 64.22 -37.47
CA ASP A 1000 11.29 64.82 -36.48
C ASP A 1000 11.51 64.30 -35.05
N TYR A 1001 12.53 64.85 -34.38
CA TYR A 1001 12.93 64.44 -33.03
C TYR A 1001 12.00 65.05 -31.99
N VAL A 1002 11.26 64.19 -31.27
CA VAL A 1002 10.25 64.59 -30.29
C VAL A 1002 10.70 64.20 -28.89
N VAL A 1003 10.83 65.21 -28.02
CA VAL A 1003 11.14 65.01 -26.60
C VAL A 1003 9.89 65.17 -25.77
N VAL A 1004 9.53 64.12 -25.04
CA VAL A 1004 8.37 64.12 -24.14
C VAL A 1004 8.86 64.21 -22.70
N TRP A 1005 8.38 65.21 -21.98
CA TRP A 1005 8.86 65.48 -20.62
C TRP A 1005 7.79 66.06 -19.70
N ARG A 1006 7.93 65.78 -18.41
CA ARG A 1006 7.03 66.23 -17.34
C ARG A 1006 7.80 67.02 -16.28
N GLY A 1007 7.59 68.33 -16.20
CA GLY A 1007 8.23 69.24 -15.22
C GLY A 1007 8.20 70.71 -15.68
N THR A 1008 9.04 71.58 -15.08
CA THR A 1008 9.22 73.00 -15.49
C THR A 1008 10.62 73.41 -15.95
N ASN A 1009 11.68 72.61 -15.71
CA ASN A 1009 13.05 72.84 -16.23
C ASN A 1009 13.69 71.64 -16.97
N MET A 1010 14.09 71.82 -18.23
CA MET A 1010 14.95 70.91 -19.01
C MET A 1010 16.06 71.72 -19.71
N GLY A 1011 17.22 71.11 -19.93
CA GLY A 1011 18.34 71.72 -20.67
C GLY A 1011 18.00 71.99 -22.15
N PRO A 1012 18.92 72.61 -22.91
CA PRO A 1012 18.71 72.89 -24.34
C PRO A 1012 18.64 71.57 -25.13
N VAL A 1013 17.52 71.33 -25.80
CA VAL A 1013 17.33 70.19 -26.70
C VAL A 1013 16.86 70.71 -28.05
N THR A 1014 17.40 70.17 -29.14
CA THR A 1014 17.02 70.47 -30.52
C THR A 1014 15.83 69.60 -30.95
N GLY A 1015 14.72 70.22 -31.40
CA GLY A 1015 13.54 69.49 -31.89
C GLY A 1015 12.20 69.98 -31.32
N TYR A 1016 11.17 69.12 -31.42
CA TYR A 1016 9.84 69.39 -30.88
C TYR A 1016 9.73 68.91 -29.43
N ARG A 1017 9.23 69.78 -28.55
CA ARG A 1017 9.07 69.48 -27.12
C ARG A 1017 7.59 69.42 -26.74
N LEU A 1018 7.19 68.30 -26.15
CA LEU A 1018 5.86 68.13 -25.55
C LEU A 1018 5.98 68.24 -24.02
N ILE A 1019 5.39 69.31 -23.46
CA ILE A 1019 5.38 69.57 -22.01
C ILE A 1019 3.99 69.31 -21.45
N PHE A 1020 3.96 68.61 -20.31
CA PHE A 1020 2.79 68.46 -19.46
C PHE A 1020 2.87 69.41 -18.25
N GLU A 1021 2.10 70.50 -18.31
CA GLU A 1021 2.00 71.54 -17.25
C GLU A 1021 0.54 71.78 -16.87
N ASN A 1022 0.20 71.67 -15.58
CA ASN A 1022 -1.13 72.01 -15.03
C ASN A 1022 -2.31 71.46 -15.87
N GLU A 1023 -2.30 70.15 -16.16
CA GLU A 1023 -3.30 69.44 -16.98
C GLU A 1023 -3.38 69.82 -18.48
N ALA A 1024 -2.58 70.79 -18.95
CA ALA A 1024 -2.49 71.17 -20.36
C ALA A 1024 -1.26 70.55 -21.04
N ILE A 1025 -1.43 70.09 -22.28
CA ILE A 1025 -0.34 69.61 -23.14
C ILE A 1025 0.03 70.72 -24.10
N ARG A 1026 1.31 71.14 -24.10
CA ARG A 1026 1.82 72.20 -24.97
C ARG A 1026 2.94 71.67 -25.86
N LEU A 1027 2.87 72.00 -27.15
CA LEU A 1027 3.91 71.75 -28.14
C LEU A 1027 4.76 73.01 -28.30
N TYR A 1028 6.06 72.88 -28.05
CA TYR A 1028 7.04 73.95 -28.26
C TYR A 1028 8.01 73.54 -29.38
N HIS A 1029 8.21 74.44 -30.34
CA HIS A 1029 9.31 74.32 -31.30
C HIS A 1029 10.54 75.01 -30.69
N VAL A 1030 11.65 74.29 -30.53
CA VAL A 1030 12.90 74.86 -29.99
C VAL A 1030 13.85 75.19 -31.15
N PRO A 1031 14.11 76.47 -31.45
CA PRO A 1031 15.04 76.84 -32.52
C PRO A 1031 16.50 76.60 -32.08
N GLY A 1032 17.28 75.87 -32.88
CA GLY A 1032 18.73 75.71 -32.68
C GLY A 1032 19.36 74.84 -33.77
N SER A 1033 20.11 75.47 -34.67
CA SER A 1033 20.96 74.92 -35.77
C SER A 1033 20.44 73.76 -36.62
#